data_AF-A0A973D0Q7-F1
#
_entry.id   AF-A0A973D0Q7-F1
#
_cell.length_a   1.000
_cell.length_b   1.000
_cell.length_c   1.000
_cell.angle_alpha   90.00
_cell.angle_beta   90.00
_cell.angle_gamma   90.00
#
_symmetry.space_group_name_H-M   'P 1'
#
loop_
_entity.id
_entity.type
_entity.pdbx_description
1 polymer ?
#
loop_
_entity_poly.entity_id
_entity_poly.type
_entity_poly.pdbx_seq_one_letter_code
_entity_poly.pdbx_strand_id
1 'polypeptide(L)'
;LMGRTVHVQFVYETGDAAGQNMTTTCTWQACQWIIAQMKPFAGIEFENFMIEANLSNDKKVTYNSFLKGRGVRVLAECLLTDEVCQKVLKVTPKQLFTAYNQFIGGSIASGMVGMNINIANVIGAIFTATGQDIACVHESSIGQLYLELTDDNEVYATLRLPSLVVGSVGGGTSLAQQKECLEMIGCAGPGCSHKLAEVIAGFCLALDLSTLSAIASDQFARAHEKLGRNRPVEWLKLGDLNADFFTRSMKSYYGRDNILVEQVDTIQLESKGSSIITELTAHKINKLVGHYPFELKLAGQSEIKRVMVKVKPLDDEVILMLNSMASMCDARLAHAYNEFKNSIGFKGCHKRELAVMSQTDPRFVNNSPTTYLTWQDDSREAYVIVQELMENMELMDSADDTSGWTQEHLQVAIRGIAEVHSIWYGREAELEQKGWIVDAPNAANMVEKTRLWEMLGAHSVEEFPEWFSESDLVRYRDRLYSLEDWYSEIDAMPKTLIHNDFNPRNIAFRRLPGMEKSERKTQDSKGALTLCAYDWELATIHLPQHDLAELLVFTLQPDFDPLDVEQYIEQHRIELEVLADTRIDAQQWRRGFTLSLWDLVINRVPMYAMAHTFRHYGFMDRVQATFRNLLDNEITRMLQSGDK
;
A
#
# COMPACT_ATOMS: atom_id res chain seq x y z
N LEU A 1 39.08 -48.78 5.90
CA LEU A 1 40.03 -49.53 5.04
C LEU A 1 39.34 -49.79 3.70
N MET A 2 40.00 -49.49 2.58
CA MET A 2 39.58 -49.89 1.24
C MET A 2 40.78 -50.49 0.52
N GLY A 3 40.80 -51.81 0.32
CA GLY A 3 42.00 -52.51 -0.15
C GLY A 3 43.20 -52.23 0.77
N ARG A 4 44.29 -51.72 0.20
CA ARG A 4 45.52 -51.31 0.92
C ARG A 4 45.53 -49.85 1.38
N THR A 5 44.40 -49.14 1.30
CA THR A 5 44.27 -47.74 1.72
C THR A 5 43.57 -47.63 3.06
N VAL A 6 44.18 -46.87 3.98
CA VAL A 6 43.60 -46.52 5.28
C VAL A 6 43.03 -45.09 5.20
N HIS A 7 41.74 -44.95 5.45
CA HIS A 7 41.08 -43.65 5.59
C HIS A 7 40.87 -43.39 7.08
N VAL A 8 41.40 -42.27 7.58
CA VAL A 8 41.31 -41.88 8.99
C VAL A 8 40.57 -40.56 9.05
N GLN A 9 39.49 -40.51 9.84
CA GLN A 9 38.75 -39.28 10.09
C GLN A 9 39.25 -38.68 11.41
N PHE A 10 39.86 -37.51 11.34
CA PHE A 10 40.23 -36.74 12.53
C PHE A 10 39.07 -35.81 12.91
N VAL A 11 38.77 -35.73 14.20
CA VAL A 11 37.71 -34.89 14.76
C VAL A 11 38.35 -33.92 15.74
N TYR A 12 38.04 -32.63 15.58
CA TYR A 12 38.66 -31.54 16.33
C TYR A 12 37.58 -30.63 16.92
N GLU A 13 37.89 -30.04 18.06
CA GLU A 13 37.24 -28.83 18.55
C GLU A 13 38.01 -27.61 18.01
N THR A 14 37.29 -26.63 17.48
CA THR A 14 37.90 -25.52 16.71
C THR A 14 37.71 -24.15 17.34
N GLY A 15 37.21 -24.12 18.59
CA GLY A 15 36.79 -22.90 19.25
C GLY A 15 35.76 -22.16 18.39
N ASP A 16 35.96 -20.86 18.21
CA ASP A 16 35.04 -20.01 17.47
C ASP A 16 35.31 -19.88 15.97
N ALA A 17 36.34 -20.56 15.46
CA ALA A 17 36.62 -20.61 14.04
C ALA A 17 35.87 -21.79 13.40
N ALA A 18 35.44 -21.63 12.13
CA ALA A 18 34.94 -22.75 11.33
C ALA A 18 35.99 -23.89 11.17
N GLY A 19 37.28 -23.55 11.33
CA GLY A 19 38.34 -24.52 11.64
C GLY A 19 38.98 -25.24 10.44
N GLN A 20 38.56 -25.00 9.20
CA GLN A 20 39.09 -25.69 8.01
C GLN A 20 40.63 -25.61 7.88
N ASN A 21 41.22 -24.41 7.99
CA ASN A 21 42.68 -24.23 7.90
C ASN A 21 43.43 -24.83 9.09
N MET A 22 42.87 -24.67 10.29
CA MET A 22 43.47 -25.16 11.54
C MET A 22 43.51 -26.69 11.54
N THR A 23 42.40 -27.34 11.23
CA THR A 23 42.28 -28.80 11.20
C THR A 23 43.18 -29.42 10.13
N THR A 24 43.32 -28.80 8.96
CA THR A 24 44.27 -29.21 7.91
C THR A 24 45.70 -29.25 8.43
N THR A 25 46.12 -28.17 9.11
CA THR A 25 47.49 -28.05 9.64
C THR A 25 47.74 -29.06 10.77
N CYS A 26 46.80 -29.19 11.71
CA CYS A 26 46.88 -30.17 12.79
C CYS A 26 46.93 -31.61 12.28
N THR A 27 46.10 -31.92 11.27
CA THR A 27 46.07 -33.26 10.65
C THR A 27 47.39 -33.57 9.96
N TRP A 28 47.96 -32.61 9.23
CA TRP A 28 49.26 -32.79 8.58
C TRP A 28 50.36 -33.13 9.59
N GLN A 29 50.45 -32.37 10.69
CA GLN A 29 51.43 -32.64 11.76
C GLN A 29 51.21 -34.02 12.40
N ALA A 30 49.95 -34.39 12.68
CA ALA A 30 49.61 -35.69 13.22
C ALA A 30 50.01 -36.83 12.28
N CYS A 31 49.74 -36.71 10.98
CA CYS A 31 50.15 -37.68 9.97
C CYS A 31 51.67 -37.83 9.89
N GLN A 32 52.41 -36.71 9.88
CA GLN A 32 53.87 -36.73 9.88
C GLN A 32 54.44 -37.44 11.11
N TRP A 33 53.85 -37.20 12.28
CA TRP A 33 54.22 -37.90 13.50
C TRP A 33 53.91 -39.40 13.42
N ILE A 34 52.72 -39.79 12.96
CA ILE A 34 52.33 -41.20 12.77
C ILE A 34 53.34 -41.91 11.86
N ILE A 35 53.66 -41.33 10.70
CA ILE A 35 54.63 -41.91 9.76
C ILE A 35 56.00 -42.10 10.44
N ALA A 36 56.44 -41.15 11.25
CA ALA A 36 57.68 -41.28 12.00
C ALA A 36 57.64 -42.41 13.05
N GLN A 37 56.52 -42.55 13.79
CA GLN A 37 56.34 -43.61 14.78
C GLN A 37 56.22 -45.01 14.17
N MET A 38 55.81 -45.10 12.90
CA MET A 38 55.62 -46.38 12.23
C MET A 38 56.92 -46.99 11.67
N LYS A 39 58.02 -46.22 11.61
CA LYS A 39 59.33 -46.68 11.10
C LYS A 39 59.86 -47.99 11.72
N PRO A 40 59.67 -48.28 13.03
CA PRO A 40 60.17 -49.52 13.63
C PRO A 40 59.39 -50.78 13.26
N PHE A 41 58.20 -50.67 12.66
CA PHE A 41 57.35 -51.82 12.34
C PHE A 41 57.74 -52.43 10.99
N ALA A 42 58.70 -53.37 11.03
CA ALA A 42 59.16 -54.09 9.86
C ALA A 42 57.99 -54.83 9.16
N GLY A 43 57.72 -54.50 7.90
CA GLY A 43 56.65 -55.08 7.08
C GLY A 43 55.48 -54.14 6.73
N ILE A 44 55.48 -52.91 7.26
CA ILE A 44 54.47 -51.88 6.91
C ILE A 44 55.18 -50.66 6.34
N GLU A 45 55.11 -50.48 5.02
CA GLU A 45 55.66 -49.32 4.33
C GLU A 45 54.54 -48.38 3.87
N PHE A 46 54.65 -47.09 4.19
CA PHE A 46 53.73 -46.06 3.71
C PHE A 46 54.19 -45.57 2.34
N GLU A 47 53.41 -45.87 1.29
CA GLU A 47 53.69 -45.41 -0.08
C GLU A 47 53.45 -43.89 -0.23
N ASN A 48 52.35 -43.39 0.34
CA ASN A 48 51.97 -41.98 0.32
C ASN A 48 50.93 -41.69 1.42
N PHE A 49 50.73 -40.41 1.78
CA PHE A 49 49.54 -39.96 2.49
C PHE A 49 48.92 -38.73 1.81
N MET A 50 47.60 -38.62 1.90
CA MET A 50 46.84 -37.46 1.42
C MET A 50 46.06 -36.88 2.60
N ILE A 51 46.06 -35.56 2.73
CA ILE A 51 45.35 -34.88 3.84
C ILE A 51 43.83 -34.99 3.68
N GLU A 52 43.33 -34.98 2.45
CA GLU A 52 41.91 -35.06 2.15
C GLU A 52 41.62 -36.23 1.22
N ALA A 53 40.55 -36.97 1.51
CA ALA A 53 40.12 -38.16 0.75
C ALA A 53 38.58 -38.23 0.62
N ASN A 54 37.91 -37.08 0.67
CA ASN A 54 36.47 -36.85 0.73
C ASN A 54 35.74 -37.36 1.98
N LEU A 55 36.45 -37.94 2.97
CA LEU A 55 35.84 -38.44 4.20
C LEU A 55 35.53 -37.31 5.22
N SER A 56 36.15 -36.13 5.06
CA SER A 56 35.78 -34.93 5.82
C SER A 56 34.38 -34.43 5.46
N ASN A 57 33.92 -34.77 4.25
CA ASN A 57 32.70 -34.28 3.61
C ASN A 57 32.69 -32.75 3.39
N ASP A 58 33.85 -32.08 3.45
CA ASP A 58 33.97 -30.63 3.28
C ASP A 58 33.41 -30.19 1.94
N LYS A 59 32.36 -29.38 1.96
CA LYS A 59 31.65 -28.85 0.79
C LYS A 59 31.00 -29.96 -0.04
N LYS A 60 30.51 -31.03 0.59
CA LYS A 60 29.74 -32.11 -0.06
C LYS A 60 28.49 -32.42 0.76
N VAL A 61 27.38 -32.69 0.08
CA VAL A 61 26.16 -33.22 0.72
C VAL A 61 26.32 -34.72 0.91
N THR A 62 26.30 -35.20 2.16
CA THR A 62 26.45 -36.63 2.46
C THR A 62 25.55 -37.07 3.62
N TYR A 63 25.09 -38.31 3.58
CA TYR A 63 24.41 -38.94 4.73
C TYR A 63 25.33 -39.04 5.95
N ASN A 64 26.65 -39.12 5.76
CA ASN A 64 27.59 -39.15 6.88
C ASN A 64 27.56 -37.84 7.67
N SER A 65 27.53 -36.69 7.00
CA SER A 65 27.33 -35.37 7.65
C SER A 65 25.97 -35.27 8.34
N PHE A 66 24.90 -35.82 7.75
CA PHE A 66 23.58 -35.85 8.39
C PHE A 66 23.57 -36.67 9.69
N LEU A 67 24.17 -37.86 9.67
CA LEU A 67 24.16 -38.80 10.81
C LEU A 67 25.15 -38.42 11.91
N LYS A 68 26.41 -38.17 11.53
CA LYS A 68 27.50 -37.91 12.48
C LYS A 68 27.65 -36.43 12.83
N GLY A 69 27.20 -35.54 11.95
CA GLY A 69 27.40 -34.10 12.06
C GLY A 69 28.75 -33.62 11.54
N ARG A 70 28.87 -32.31 11.34
CA ARG A 70 30.11 -31.61 10.96
C ARG A 70 29.98 -30.12 11.30
N GLY A 71 30.95 -29.54 11.99
CA GLY A 71 30.78 -28.19 12.54
C GLY A 71 29.81 -28.20 13.72
N VAL A 72 28.90 -27.23 13.77
CA VAL A 72 27.92 -27.08 14.85
C VAL A 72 26.66 -27.87 14.54
N ARG A 73 26.20 -28.66 15.52
CA ARG A 73 24.86 -29.24 15.53
C ARG A 73 23.97 -28.35 16.38
N VAL A 74 22.88 -27.86 15.80
CA VAL A 74 21.94 -26.95 16.47
C VAL A 74 20.49 -27.37 16.19
N LEU A 75 19.62 -27.15 17.17
CA LEU A 75 18.17 -27.39 17.12
C LEU A 75 17.47 -26.10 17.51
N ALA A 76 16.50 -25.66 16.70
CA ALA A 76 15.54 -24.64 17.08
C ALA A 76 14.16 -25.29 17.22
N GLU A 77 13.37 -24.83 18.18
CA GLU A 77 12.01 -25.30 18.40
C GLU A 77 11.06 -24.15 18.75
N CYS A 78 9.78 -24.31 18.43
CA CYS A 78 8.71 -23.42 18.87
C CYS A 78 7.37 -24.16 18.96
N LEU A 79 6.44 -23.57 19.72
CA LEU A 79 5.05 -23.99 19.79
C LEU A 79 4.19 -22.88 19.17
N LEU A 80 3.42 -23.23 18.14
CA LEU A 80 2.56 -22.31 17.42
C LEU A 80 1.12 -22.52 17.87
N THR A 81 0.56 -21.54 18.58
CA THR A 81 -0.84 -21.55 18.96
C THR A 81 -1.75 -21.41 17.74
N ASP A 82 -3.02 -21.81 17.87
CA ASP A 82 -4.04 -21.60 16.84
C ASP A 82 -4.15 -20.13 16.44
N GLU A 83 -4.08 -19.23 17.43
CA GLU A 83 -4.09 -17.78 17.21
C GLU A 83 -2.93 -17.32 16.32
N VAL A 84 -1.69 -17.76 16.61
CA VAL A 84 -0.52 -17.38 15.81
C VAL A 84 -0.62 -17.95 14.39
N CYS A 85 -1.05 -19.20 14.25
CA CYS A 85 -1.25 -19.82 12.93
C CYS A 85 -2.25 -19.03 12.09
N GLN A 86 -3.39 -18.64 12.65
CA GLN A 86 -4.43 -17.95 11.91
C GLN A 86 -4.11 -16.46 11.69
N LYS A 87 -3.66 -15.74 12.73
CA LYS A 87 -3.41 -14.30 12.65
C LYS A 87 -2.14 -13.98 11.89
N VAL A 88 -1.07 -14.76 12.05
CA VAL A 88 0.23 -14.48 11.43
C VAL A 88 0.43 -15.32 10.17
N LEU A 89 0.36 -16.65 10.29
CA LEU A 89 0.68 -17.56 9.19
C LEU A 89 -0.47 -17.74 8.17
N LYS A 90 -1.66 -17.19 8.49
CA LYS A 90 -2.89 -17.22 7.67
C LYS A 90 -3.35 -18.64 7.30
N VAL A 91 -3.13 -19.60 8.21
CA VAL A 91 -3.54 -21.01 8.08
C VAL A 91 -4.03 -21.56 9.42
N THR A 92 -4.82 -22.62 9.40
CA THR A 92 -5.11 -23.38 10.64
C THR A 92 -3.94 -24.33 10.99
N PRO A 93 -3.73 -24.66 12.28
CA PRO A 93 -2.76 -25.67 12.74
C PRO A 93 -2.85 -26.98 11.95
N LYS A 94 -4.08 -27.47 11.73
CA LYS A 94 -4.34 -28.69 10.97
C LYS A 94 -3.95 -28.56 9.49
N GLN A 95 -4.22 -27.43 8.85
CA GLN A 95 -3.78 -27.19 7.46
C GLN A 95 -2.25 -27.19 7.35
N LEU A 96 -1.57 -26.51 8.27
CA LEU A 96 -0.10 -26.44 8.30
C LEU A 96 0.52 -27.84 8.46
N PHE A 97 0.02 -28.62 9.43
CA PHE A 97 0.48 -29.99 9.66
C PHE A 97 0.15 -30.94 8.48
N THR A 98 -1.00 -30.77 7.85
CA THR A 98 -1.37 -31.57 6.67
C THR A 98 -0.43 -31.29 5.50
N ALA A 99 -0.15 -30.01 5.23
CA ALA A 99 0.78 -29.60 4.19
C ALA A 99 2.19 -30.15 4.46
N TYR A 100 2.67 -30.07 5.71
CA TYR A 100 3.95 -30.67 6.12
C TYR A 100 4.04 -32.15 5.75
N ASN A 101 3.03 -32.96 6.11
CA ASN A 101 3.04 -34.39 5.82
C ASN A 101 3.13 -34.70 4.31
N GLN A 102 2.47 -33.89 3.49
CA GLN A 102 2.55 -34.00 2.03
C GLN A 102 3.95 -33.64 1.51
N PHE A 103 4.56 -32.59 2.05
CA PHE A 103 5.93 -32.19 1.72
C PHE A 103 6.95 -33.27 2.07
N ILE A 104 6.81 -33.91 3.24
CA ILE A 104 7.69 -35.01 3.64
C ILE A 104 7.59 -36.19 2.67
N GLY A 105 6.38 -36.55 2.24
CA GLY A 105 6.17 -37.58 1.22
C GLY A 105 6.92 -37.27 -0.09
N GLY A 106 6.86 -36.02 -0.55
CA GLY A 106 7.60 -35.55 -1.73
C GLY A 106 9.12 -35.58 -1.54
N SER A 107 9.62 -35.13 -0.39
CA SER A 107 11.05 -35.13 -0.05
C SER A 107 11.64 -36.54 0.02
N ILE A 108 10.88 -37.51 0.52
CA ILE A 108 11.29 -38.92 0.53
C ILE A 108 11.36 -39.45 -0.90
N ALA A 109 10.33 -39.20 -1.71
CA ALA A 109 10.26 -39.68 -3.09
C ALA A 109 11.38 -39.11 -3.98
N SER A 110 11.85 -37.89 -3.69
CA SER A 110 12.95 -37.24 -4.40
C SER A 110 14.35 -37.63 -3.90
N GLY A 111 14.44 -38.34 -2.76
CA GLY A 111 15.73 -38.75 -2.19
C GLY A 111 16.48 -37.62 -1.48
N MET A 112 15.78 -36.65 -0.89
CA MET A 112 16.41 -35.55 -0.16
C MET A 112 17.21 -36.02 1.06
N VAL A 113 18.39 -35.42 1.27
CA VAL A 113 19.24 -35.62 2.45
C VAL A 113 18.97 -34.50 3.46
N GLY A 114 18.15 -34.81 4.47
CA GLY A 114 17.60 -33.80 5.38
C GLY A 114 16.39 -33.11 4.76
N MET A 115 15.20 -33.33 5.35
CA MET A 115 13.95 -32.81 4.82
C MET A 115 13.65 -31.43 5.40
N ASN A 116 13.65 -30.42 4.56
CA ASN A 116 13.31 -29.03 4.86
C ASN A 116 12.69 -28.40 3.60
N ILE A 117 12.33 -27.12 3.64
CA ILE A 117 11.66 -26.47 2.51
C ILE A 117 12.64 -25.59 1.74
N ASN A 118 13.23 -24.58 2.38
CA ASN A 118 14.10 -23.61 1.69
C ASN A 118 15.11 -22.93 2.62
N ILE A 119 15.56 -23.60 3.68
CA ILE A 119 16.57 -23.09 4.63
C ILE A 119 17.89 -22.64 3.97
N ALA A 120 18.22 -23.17 2.79
CA ALA A 120 19.38 -22.76 2.02
C ALA A 120 19.38 -21.27 1.67
N ASN A 121 18.18 -20.65 1.56
CA ASN A 121 18.04 -19.21 1.34
C ASN A 121 18.54 -18.41 2.54
N VAL A 122 18.14 -18.81 3.76
CA VAL A 122 18.61 -18.16 5.01
C VAL A 122 20.10 -18.36 5.17
N ILE A 123 20.58 -19.58 5.00
CA ILE A 123 21.99 -19.92 5.18
C ILE A 123 22.85 -19.16 4.18
N GLY A 124 22.47 -19.14 2.89
CA GLY A 124 23.19 -18.37 1.87
C GLY A 124 23.21 -16.87 2.15
N ALA A 125 22.09 -16.28 2.56
CA ALA A 125 22.00 -14.87 2.90
C ALA A 125 22.86 -14.50 4.11
N ILE A 126 22.72 -15.23 5.23
CA ILE A 126 23.49 -14.98 6.45
C ILE A 126 24.97 -15.25 6.21
N PHE A 127 25.35 -16.31 5.48
CA PHE A 127 26.74 -16.63 5.19
C PHE A 127 27.41 -15.50 4.40
N THR A 128 26.71 -14.99 3.38
CA THR A 128 27.20 -13.86 2.57
C THR A 128 27.34 -12.60 3.41
N ALA A 129 26.33 -12.28 4.22
CA ALA A 129 26.32 -11.07 5.06
C ALA A 129 27.37 -11.12 6.17
N THR A 130 27.63 -12.29 6.76
CA THR A 130 28.49 -12.45 7.95
C THR A 130 29.86 -13.02 7.64
N GLY A 131 30.25 -13.13 6.37
CA GLY A 131 31.60 -13.53 5.96
C GLY A 131 31.95 -14.99 6.21
N GLN A 132 30.94 -15.87 6.17
CA GLN A 132 31.14 -17.32 6.24
C GLN A 132 31.55 -17.87 4.86
N ASP A 133 31.98 -19.13 4.81
CA ASP A 133 32.35 -19.76 3.54
C ASP A 133 31.08 -20.14 2.75
N ILE A 134 30.78 -19.39 1.68
CA ILE A 134 29.62 -19.62 0.80
C ILE A 134 29.66 -21.01 0.16
N ALA A 135 30.85 -21.59 -0.05
CA ALA A 135 30.97 -22.94 -0.58
C ALA A 135 30.54 -24.01 0.44
N CYS A 136 30.24 -23.64 1.68
CA CYS A 136 29.70 -24.54 2.71
C CYS A 136 28.16 -24.44 2.82
N VAL A 137 27.49 -23.63 1.99
CA VAL A 137 26.03 -23.44 2.06
C VAL A 137 25.29 -24.76 1.88
N HIS A 138 25.60 -25.54 0.84
CA HIS A 138 24.87 -26.79 0.56
C HIS A 138 25.05 -27.86 1.63
N GLU A 139 26.23 -27.97 2.26
CA GLU A 139 26.44 -28.91 3.37
C GLU A 139 25.82 -28.41 4.68
N SER A 140 25.79 -27.09 4.88
CA SER A 140 25.15 -26.46 6.05
C SER A 140 23.62 -26.46 5.93
N SER A 141 23.10 -26.55 4.70
CA SER A 141 21.67 -26.62 4.38
C SER A 141 21.09 -28.02 4.47
N ILE A 142 21.87 -28.98 4.96
CA ILE A 142 21.33 -30.26 5.42
C ILE A 142 20.58 -29.98 6.71
N GLY A 143 19.25 -30.07 6.69
CA GLY A 143 18.40 -29.80 7.86
C GLY A 143 17.18 -30.70 7.90
N GLN A 144 16.68 -30.99 9.10
CA GLN A 144 15.48 -31.79 9.32
C GLN A 144 14.42 -30.96 10.04
N LEU A 145 13.36 -30.62 9.30
CA LEU A 145 12.14 -30.03 9.82
C LEU A 145 11.22 -31.13 10.35
N TYR A 146 10.66 -30.93 11.53
CA TYR A 146 9.68 -31.80 12.15
C TYR A 146 8.55 -30.98 12.74
N LEU A 147 7.31 -31.32 12.36
CA LEU A 147 6.10 -30.72 12.90
C LEU A 147 5.22 -31.81 13.54
N GLU A 148 4.56 -31.45 14.62
CA GLU A 148 3.61 -32.28 15.34
C GLU A 148 2.38 -31.44 15.69
N LEU A 149 1.19 -31.96 15.38
CA LEU A 149 -0.07 -31.37 15.83
C LEU A 149 -0.38 -31.91 17.23
N THR A 150 -0.48 -31.03 18.21
CA THR A 150 -0.78 -31.38 19.60
C THR A 150 -2.27 -31.62 19.80
N ASP A 151 -2.63 -32.25 20.92
CA ASP A 151 -4.03 -32.47 21.32
C ASP A 151 -4.79 -31.15 21.55
N ASP A 152 -4.08 -30.08 21.91
CA ASP A 152 -4.61 -28.73 22.14
C ASP A 152 -4.78 -27.93 20.82
N ASN A 153 -4.67 -28.58 19.66
CA ASN A 153 -4.75 -27.96 18.33
C ASN A 153 -3.67 -26.89 18.11
N GLU A 154 -2.45 -27.16 18.57
CA GLU A 154 -1.27 -26.32 18.33
C GLU A 154 -0.23 -27.09 17.49
N VAL A 155 0.73 -26.39 16.90
CA VAL A 155 1.82 -27.04 16.14
C VAL A 155 3.13 -26.88 16.88
N TYR A 156 3.68 -27.97 17.39
CA TYR A 156 5.07 -28.02 17.84
C TYR A 156 5.97 -28.22 16.61
N ALA A 157 6.92 -27.32 16.42
CA ALA A 157 7.80 -27.32 15.25
C ALA A 157 9.26 -27.30 15.69
N THR A 158 10.09 -28.12 15.05
CA THR A 158 11.54 -28.14 15.27
C THR A 158 12.29 -28.15 13.96
N LEU A 159 13.45 -27.51 13.93
CA LEU A 159 14.41 -27.60 12.84
C LEU A 159 15.79 -27.95 13.40
N ARG A 160 16.32 -29.09 12.96
CA ARG A 160 17.66 -29.56 13.30
C ARG A 160 18.63 -29.34 12.15
N LEU A 161 19.74 -28.65 12.40
CA LEU A 161 20.87 -28.53 11.48
C LEU A 161 22.04 -29.40 12.02
N PRO A 162 22.27 -30.62 11.51
CA PRO A 162 23.34 -31.49 11.98
C PRO A 162 24.75 -31.06 11.57
N SER A 163 24.89 -30.24 10.52
CA SER A 163 26.18 -29.96 9.89
C SER A 163 26.42 -28.48 9.55
N LEU A 164 26.16 -27.56 10.48
CA LEU A 164 26.30 -26.12 10.26
C LEU A 164 27.76 -25.66 10.44
N VAL A 165 28.42 -25.29 9.33
CA VAL A 165 29.84 -24.91 9.33
C VAL A 165 29.97 -23.39 9.42
N VAL A 166 30.15 -22.90 10.65
CA VAL A 166 30.17 -21.45 10.94
C VAL A 166 31.32 -21.08 11.87
N GLY A 167 31.72 -19.82 11.85
CA GLY A 167 32.67 -19.23 12.80
C GLY A 167 32.41 -17.74 13.02
N SER A 168 32.75 -17.24 14.20
CA SER A 168 32.69 -15.81 14.56
C SER A 168 34.06 -15.14 14.54
N VAL A 169 35.12 -15.91 14.26
CA VAL A 169 36.49 -15.44 14.06
C VAL A 169 37.15 -16.12 12.84
N GLY A 170 38.04 -15.38 12.18
CA GLY A 170 38.84 -15.87 11.05
C GLY A 170 38.07 -15.92 9.71
N GLY A 171 38.80 -16.12 8.62
CA GLY A 171 38.22 -16.14 7.27
C GLY A 171 37.63 -14.79 6.87
N GLY A 172 36.43 -14.79 6.28
CA GLY A 172 35.75 -13.57 5.83
C GLY A 172 35.18 -12.70 6.96
N THR A 173 35.13 -13.22 8.19
CA THR A 173 34.56 -12.50 9.35
C THR A 173 35.37 -11.27 9.78
N SER A 174 36.63 -11.14 9.32
CA SER A 174 37.47 -9.97 9.59
C SER A 174 37.31 -8.84 8.56
N LEU A 175 36.57 -9.06 7.47
CA LEU A 175 36.26 -8.01 6.50
C LEU A 175 35.32 -6.98 7.13
N ALA A 176 35.54 -5.70 6.87
CA ALA A 176 34.87 -4.60 7.60
C ALA A 176 33.34 -4.71 7.58
N GLN A 177 32.74 -4.87 6.41
CA GLN A 177 31.28 -4.95 6.26
C GLN A 177 30.68 -6.20 6.91
N GLN A 178 31.32 -7.35 6.72
CA GLN A 178 30.87 -8.62 7.31
C GLN A 178 30.99 -8.61 8.83
N LYS A 179 32.03 -7.96 9.36
CA LYS A 179 32.21 -7.75 10.80
C LYS A 179 31.11 -6.86 11.37
N GLU A 180 30.75 -5.77 10.70
CA GLU A 180 29.62 -4.91 11.08
C GLU A 180 28.31 -5.73 11.15
N CYS A 181 28.06 -6.60 10.16
CA CYS A 181 26.90 -7.48 10.19
C CYS A 181 26.90 -8.46 11.38
N LEU A 182 28.06 -9.03 11.72
CA LEU A 182 28.20 -9.88 12.91
C LEU A 182 27.98 -9.07 14.21
N GLU A 183 28.47 -7.83 14.27
CA GLU A 183 28.27 -6.92 15.42
C GLU A 183 26.79 -6.57 15.60
N MET A 184 26.05 -6.32 14.52
CA MET A 184 24.61 -6.02 14.56
C MET A 184 23.79 -7.13 15.25
N ILE A 185 24.15 -8.39 15.02
CA ILE A 185 23.50 -9.54 15.67
C ILE A 185 24.23 -10.00 16.95
N GLY A 186 25.21 -9.22 17.41
CA GLY A 186 26.00 -9.49 18.62
C GLY A 186 26.72 -10.83 18.58
N CYS A 187 27.24 -11.23 17.42
CA CYS A 187 27.93 -12.51 17.19
C CYS A 187 29.38 -12.31 16.67
N ALA A 188 29.98 -11.13 16.85
CA ALA A 188 31.35 -10.87 16.42
C ALA A 188 32.37 -11.25 17.49
N GLY A 189 33.44 -11.94 17.10
CA GLY A 189 34.59 -12.23 17.97
C GLY A 189 34.51 -13.55 18.73
N PRO A 190 35.47 -13.81 19.63
CA PRO A 190 35.50 -15.04 20.43
C PRO A 190 34.26 -15.24 21.30
N GLY A 191 33.88 -16.49 21.54
CA GLY A 191 32.72 -16.92 22.33
C GLY A 191 31.36 -16.82 21.61
N CYS A 192 31.33 -16.49 20.32
CA CYS A 192 30.08 -16.16 19.61
C CYS A 192 29.64 -17.20 18.57
N SER A 193 30.45 -18.22 18.27
CA SER A 193 30.17 -19.19 17.21
C SER A 193 28.88 -19.99 17.43
N HIS A 194 28.62 -20.43 18.66
CA HIS A 194 27.37 -21.13 19.01
C HIS A 194 26.15 -20.21 18.95
N LYS A 195 26.28 -18.96 19.42
CA LYS A 195 25.21 -17.96 19.33
C LYS A 195 24.83 -17.70 17.86
N LEU A 196 25.83 -17.59 16.97
CA LEU A 196 25.59 -17.44 15.54
C LEU A 196 24.82 -18.65 14.97
N ALA A 197 25.16 -19.86 15.39
CA ALA A 197 24.46 -21.08 14.98
C ALA A 197 22.99 -21.10 15.45
N GLU A 198 22.71 -20.67 16.69
CA GLU A 198 21.36 -20.54 17.24
C GLU A 198 20.52 -19.52 16.45
N VAL A 199 21.10 -18.36 16.14
CA VAL A 199 20.46 -17.33 15.31
C VAL A 199 20.10 -17.90 13.94
N ILE A 200 21.05 -18.55 13.25
CA ILE A 200 20.82 -19.16 11.94
C ILE A 200 19.69 -20.20 12.00
N ALA A 201 19.70 -21.09 13.00
CA ALA A 201 18.67 -22.12 13.16
C ALA A 201 17.29 -21.51 13.39
N GLY A 202 17.18 -20.47 14.21
CA GLY A 202 15.93 -19.74 14.45
C GLY A 202 15.36 -19.11 13.18
N PHE A 203 16.19 -18.41 12.40
CA PHE A 203 15.78 -17.84 11.12
C PHE A 203 15.39 -18.92 10.09
N CYS A 204 16.10 -20.05 10.07
CA CYS A 204 15.75 -21.16 9.18
C CYS A 204 14.38 -21.76 9.55
N LEU A 205 14.10 -21.99 10.84
CA LEU A 205 12.80 -22.48 11.29
C LEU A 205 11.68 -21.50 10.92
N ALA A 206 11.91 -20.20 11.14
CA ALA A 206 10.95 -19.15 10.79
C ALA A 206 10.64 -19.13 9.28
N LEU A 207 11.67 -19.23 8.42
CA LEU A 207 11.47 -19.24 6.97
C LEU A 207 10.69 -20.48 6.50
N ASP A 208 11.05 -21.66 6.98
CA ASP A 208 10.37 -22.90 6.57
C ASP A 208 8.90 -22.87 6.99
N LEU A 209 8.59 -22.42 8.23
CA LEU A 209 7.20 -22.25 8.69
C LEU A 209 6.41 -21.26 7.84
N SER A 210 7.01 -20.11 7.52
CA SER A 210 6.39 -19.08 6.67
C SER A 210 6.16 -19.57 5.24
N THR A 211 7.13 -20.28 4.67
CA THR A 211 7.02 -20.80 3.30
C THR A 211 5.96 -21.89 3.23
N LEU A 212 5.95 -22.81 4.20
CA LEU A 212 4.96 -23.87 4.27
C LEU A 212 3.54 -23.30 4.38
N SER A 213 3.35 -22.28 5.23
CA SER A 213 2.02 -21.67 5.42
C SER A 213 1.55 -20.92 4.16
N ALA A 214 2.44 -20.24 3.45
CA ALA A 214 2.12 -19.58 2.19
C ALA A 214 1.70 -20.59 1.11
N ILE A 215 2.32 -21.77 1.07
CA ILE A 215 1.95 -22.85 0.14
C ILE A 215 0.62 -23.47 0.55
N ALA A 216 0.41 -23.72 1.84
CA ALA A 216 -0.83 -24.29 2.36
C ALA A 216 -2.06 -23.37 2.18
N SER A 217 -1.85 -22.06 2.05
CA SER A 217 -2.89 -21.04 1.87
C SER A 217 -3.09 -20.56 0.42
N ASP A 218 -2.44 -21.20 -0.56
CA ASP A 218 -2.45 -20.80 -1.99
C ASP A 218 -1.96 -19.34 -2.24
N GLN A 219 -1.20 -18.78 -1.29
CA GLN A 219 -0.61 -17.45 -1.39
C GLN A 219 0.77 -17.46 -2.03
N PHE A 220 1.42 -18.63 -2.12
CA PHE A 220 2.80 -18.76 -2.60
C PHE A 220 2.99 -18.25 -4.04
N ALA A 221 2.15 -18.70 -4.98
CA ALA A 221 2.23 -18.27 -6.39
C ALA A 221 1.97 -16.75 -6.54
N ARG A 222 0.99 -16.22 -5.80
CA ARG A 222 0.65 -14.79 -5.81
C ARG A 222 1.78 -13.93 -5.22
N ALA A 223 2.42 -14.38 -4.13
CA ALA A 223 3.55 -13.67 -3.52
C ALA A 223 4.78 -13.70 -4.42
N HIS A 224 5.09 -14.84 -5.07
CA HIS A 224 6.18 -14.96 -6.04
C HIS A 224 5.93 -14.16 -7.32
N GLU A 225 4.71 -14.13 -7.84
CA GLU A 225 4.39 -13.31 -9.00
C GLU A 225 4.53 -11.81 -8.69
N LYS A 226 4.08 -11.41 -7.50
CA LYS A 226 4.05 -10.00 -7.07
C LYS A 226 5.41 -9.44 -6.64
N LEU A 227 6.25 -10.23 -5.98
CA LEU A 227 7.55 -9.79 -5.46
C LEU A 227 8.74 -10.28 -6.30
N GLY A 228 8.55 -11.35 -7.09
CA GLY A 228 9.62 -12.00 -7.85
C GLY A 228 9.78 -11.50 -9.29
N ARG A 229 8.79 -10.81 -9.87
CA ARG A 229 8.90 -10.21 -11.20
C ARG A 229 9.38 -8.76 -11.12
N ASN A 230 10.69 -8.57 -10.97
CA ASN A 230 11.35 -7.39 -11.53
C ASN A 230 11.36 -7.54 -13.07
N ARG A 231 10.24 -7.24 -13.75
CA ARG A 231 10.37 -6.72 -15.11
C ARG A 231 11.05 -5.37 -14.93
N PRO A 232 12.25 -5.12 -15.48
CA PRO A 232 12.85 -3.79 -15.39
C PRO A 232 11.96 -2.84 -16.20
N VAL A 233 11.03 -2.18 -15.53
CA VAL A 233 10.28 -1.05 -16.06
C VAL A 233 11.23 0.14 -16.01
N GLU A 234 11.43 0.81 -17.13
CA GLU A 234 12.18 2.06 -17.16
C GLU A 234 11.30 3.19 -16.61
N TRP A 235 11.13 3.19 -15.29
CA TRP A 235 10.27 4.16 -14.61
C TRP A 235 10.65 5.59 -14.94
N LEU A 236 9.64 6.46 -14.90
CA LEU A 236 9.85 7.89 -14.91
C LEU A 236 10.74 8.31 -13.74
N LYS A 237 11.78 9.08 -14.01
CA LYS A 237 12.69 9.66 -13.02
C LYS A 237 12.54 11.17 -13.01
N LEU A 238 12.95 11.81 -11.91
CA LEU A 238 12.86 13.27 -11.79
C LEU A 238 13.62 14.00 -12.90
N GLY A 239 14.75 13.45 -13.36
CA GLY A 239 15.54 14.01 -14.47
C GLY A 239 14.87 13.94 -15.85
N ASP A 240 13.80 13.14 -16.00
CA ASP A 240 13.00 13.12 -17.23
C ASP A 240 12.05 14.33 -17.33
N LEU A 241 11.75 14.98 -16.20
CA LEU A 241 10.97 16.22 -16.13
C LEU A 241 11.87 17.43 -16.45
N ASN A 242 12.38 17.46 -17.69
CA ASN A 242 13.34 18.44 -18.18
C ASN A 242 12.72 19.39 -19.23
N ALA A 243 13.54 20.27 -19.80
CA ALA A 243 13.12 21.28 -20.77
C ALA A 243 12.37 20.69 -21.98
N ASP A 244 12.75 19.50 -22.46
CA ASP A 244 12.08 18.86 -23.59
C ASP A 244 10.68 18.35 -23.20
N PHE A 245 10.55 17.78 -21.99
CA PHE A 245 9.26 17.36 -21.44
C PHE A 245 8.30 18.55 -21.33
N PHE A 246 8.75 19.65 -20.70
CA PHE A 246 7.91 20.83 -20.53
C PHE A 246 7.68 21.61 -21.83
N THR A 247 8.60 21.56 -22.77
CA THR A 247 8.38 22.09 -24.12
C THR A 247 7.21 21.39 -24.78
N ARG A 248 7.11 20.06 -24.71
CA ARG A 248 5.95 19.33 -25.23
C ARG A 248 4.65 19.73 -24.54
N SER A 249 4.68 19.88 -23.21
CA SER A 249 3.53 20.35 -22.44
C SER A 249 3.04 21.71 -22.92
N MET A 250 3.94 22.68 -23.06
CA MET A 250 3.58 24.05 -23.45
C MET A 250 3.12 24.13 -24.90
N LYS A 251 3.75 23.38 -25.82
CA LYS A 251 3.28 23.29 -27.21
C LYS A 251 1.87 22.72 -27.30
N SER A 252 1.58 21.66 -26.53
CA SER A 252 0.26 21.06 -26.45
C SER A 252 -0.78 22.06 -25.96
N TYR A 253 -0.50 22.76 -24.86
CA TYR A 253 -1.42 23.72 -24.26
C TYR A 253 -1.73 24.93 -25.17
N TYR A 254 -0.71 25.56 -25.72
CA TYR A 254 -0.90 26.76 -26.56
C TYR A 254 -1.30 26.44 -28.01
N GLY A 255 -1.22 25.17 -28.43
CA GLY A 255 -1.46 24.75 -29.81
C GLY A 255 -0.47 25.37 -30.80
N ARG A 256 0.81 25.54 -30.40
CA ARG A 256 1.85 26.23 -31.19
C ARG A 256 3.19 25.53 -31.10
N ASP A 257 3.83 25.28 -32.24
CA ASP A 257 5.12 24.59 -32.30
C ASP A 257 6.34 25.46 -31.98
N ASN A 258 6.19 26.77 -31.95
CA ASN A 258 7.29 27.72 -31.75
C ASN A 258 7.57 28.07 -30.28
N ILE A 259 6.96 27.35 -29.34
CA ILE A 259 7.22 27.52 -27.90
C ILE A 259 8.32 26.56 -27.47
N LEU A 260 9.31 27.08 -26.76
CA LEU A 260 10.42 26.34 -26.19
C LEU A 260 10.59 26.73 -24.72
N VAL A 261 10.91 25.77 -23.87
CA VAL A 261 11.33 26.00 -22.49
C VAL A 261 12.85 26.06 -22.47
N GLU A 262 13.42 27.20 -22.07
CA GLU A 262 14.88 27.39 -22.01
C GLU A 262 15.46 26.88 -20.68
N GLN A 263 14.70 27.02 -19.60
CA GLN A 263 15.16 26.71 -18.25
C GLN A 263 14.01 26.10 -17.44
N VAL A 264 14.37 25.12 -16.61
CA VAL A 264 13.49 24.39 -15.69
C VAL A 264 14.18 24.35 -14.34
N ASP A 265 13.55 24.96 -13.33
CA ASP A 265 14.06 24.98 -11.96
C ASP A 265 13.05 24.31 -11.02
N THR A 266 13.53 23.46 -10.11
CA THR A 266 12.67 22.82 -9.09
C THR A 266 12.35 23.79 -7.98
N ILE A 267 11.10 23.84 -7.54
CA ILE A 267 10.69 24.62 -6.36
C ILE A 267 10.72 23.70 -5.13
N GLN A 268 11.23 24.18 -4.00
CA GLN A 268 11.02 23.50 -2.72
C GLN A 268 9.74 24.02 -2.08
N LEU A 269 8.80 23.11 -1.80
CA LEU A 269 7.62 23.42 -1.00
C LEU A 269 7.87 23.04 0.46
N GLU A 270 7.41 23.89 1.38
CA GLU A 270 7.45 23.62 2.82
C GLU A 270 6.46 22.51 3.23
N SER A 271 5.42 22.25 2.43
CA SER A 271 4.43 21.18 2.63
C SER A 271 4.12 20.45 1.31
N LYS A 272 3.98 19.13 1.36
CA LYS A 272 3.74 18.26 0.17
C LYS A 272 2.24 18.01 -0.12
N GLY A 273 1.36 18.97 0.14
CA GLY A 273 -0.09 18.84 -0.13
C GLY A 273 -0.79 17.70 0.64
N SER A 274 -2.10 17.54 0.47
CA SER A 274 -2.96 16.67 1.30
C SER A 274 -3.50 15.41 0.60
N SER A 275 -3.08 15.11 -0.65
CA SER A 275 -3.58 13.93 -1.39
C SER A 275 -3.26 12.65 -0.64
N ILE A 276 -4.31 12.03 -0.10
CA ILE A 276 -4.23 10.84 0.75
C ILE A 276 -3.62 9.67 -0.04
N ILE A 277 -4.07 9.44 -1.27
CA ILE A 277 -3.59 8.33 -2.09
C ILE A 277 -2.11 8.48 -2.41
N THR A 278 -1.71 9.68 -2.85
CA THR A 278 -0.34 9.96 -3.27
C THR A 278 0.63 9.87 -2.09
N GLU A 279 0.25 10.41 -0.92
CA GLU A 279 1.10 10.40 0.27
C GLU A 279 1.25 8.99 0.87
N LEU A 280 0.14 8.25 1.00
CA LEU A 280 0.15 6.91 1.56
C LEU A 280 0.94 5.90 0.69
N THR A 281 1.03 6.17 -0.62
CA THR A 281 1.75 5.30 -1.56
C THR A 281 3.23 5.68 -1.76
N ALA A 282 3.58 6.96 -1.68
CA ALA A 282 4.93 7.45 -1.97
C ALA A 282 6.05 6.82 -1.12
N HIS A 283 5.74 6.37 0.10
CA HIS A 283 6.74 5.75 1.00
C HIS A 283 7.02 4.27 0.75
N LYS A 284 6.24 3.60 -0.13
CA LYS A 284 6.33 2.15 -0.37
C LYS A 284 6.71 1.77 -1.80
N ILE A 285 6.84 2.75 -2.70
CA ILE A 285 7.06 2.51 -4.13
C ILE A 285 8.43 3.05 -4.54
N ASN A 286 9.19 2.28 -5.34
CA ASN A 286 10.51 2.66 -5.87
C ASN A 286 10.44 3.53 -7.14
N LYS A 287 9.23 3.93 -7.57
CA LYS A 287 8.92 4.76 -8.74
C LYS A 287 8.69 6.21 -8.29
N LEU A 288 8.98 7.18 -9.18
CA LEU A 288 8.62 8.58 -8.95
C LEU A 288 7.09 8.72 -8.86
N VAL A 289 6.57 9.02 -7.68
CA VAL A 289 5.15 9.28 -7.39
C VAL A 289 5.09 10.45 -6.43
N GLY A 290 4.23 11.44 -6.70
CA GLY A 290 4.17 12.63 -5.87
C GLY A 290 3.79 13.90 -6.62
N HIS A 291 3.94 15.00 -5.91
CA HIS A 291 3.75 16.36 -6.38
C HIS A 291 5.10 17.07 -6.49
N TYR A 292 5.42 17.58 -7.69
CA TYR A 292 6.70 18.18 -8.01
C TYR A 292 6.49 19.54 -8.68
N PRO A 293 6.72 20.64 -7.95
CA PRO A 293 6.56 22.00 -8.47
C PRO A 293 7.82 22.46 -9.25
N PHE A 294 7.62 23.20 -10.34
CA PHE A 294 8.69 23.71 -11.19
C PHE A 294 8.43 25.15 -11.64
N GLU A 295 9.51 25.90 -11.83
CA GLU A 295 9.55 27.16 -12.58
C GLU A 295 10.05 26.90 -14.00
N LEU A 296 9.36 27.47 -14.99
CA LEU A 296 9.63 27.30 -16.40
C LEU A 296 9.86 28.67 -17.04
N LYS A 297 11.01 28.84 -17.68
CA LYS A 297 11.29 30.03 -18.49
C LYS A 297 11.06 29.73 -19.96
N LEU A 298 10.08 30.39 -20.56
CA LEU A 298 9.76 30.25 -21.98
C LEU A 298 10.64 31.17 -22.83
N ALA A 299 11.14 30.64 -23.96
CA ALA A 299 11.95 31.38 -24.91
C ALA A 299 11.22 32.63 -25.40
N GLY A 300 11.88 33.78 -25.30
CA GLY A 300 11.33 35.07 -25.73
C GLY A 300 10.20 35.63 -24.85
N GLN A 301 9.90 35.02 -23.69
CA GLN A 301 8.98 35.57 -22.70
C GLN A 301 9.76 36.00 -21.44
N SER A 302 9.39 37.15 -20.88
CA SER A 302 9.94 37.62 -19.61
C SER A 302 9.27 36.99 -18.40
N GLU A 303 8.06 36.45 -18.57
CA GLU A 303 7.26 35.86 -17.49
C GLU A 303 7.70 34.41 -17.23
N ILE A 304 7.92 34.08 -15.96
CA ILE A 304 8.18 32.71 -15.51
C ILE A 304 6.84 32.01 -15.31
N LYS A 305 6.69 30.80 -15.85
CA LYS A 305 5.53 29.96 -15.61
C LYS A 305 5.81 28.96 -14.51
N ARG A 306 4.97 28.95 -13.48
CA ARG A 306 5.07 28.03 -12.35
C ARG A 306 4.02 26.94 -12.48
N VAL A 307 4.47 25.69 -12.39
CA VAL A 307 3.65 24.51 -12.63
C VAL A 307 3.77 23.50 -11.51
N MET A 308 2.71 22.73 -11.29
CA MET A 308 2.69 21.54 -10.45
C MET A 308 2.64 20.30 -11.34
N VAL A 309 3.59 19.39 -11.18
CA VAL A 309 3.57 18.07 -11.82
C VAL A 309 3.07 17.04 -10.82
N LYS A 310 1.89 16.46 -11.06
CA LYS A 310 1.36 15.32 -10.29
C LYS A 310 1.74 14.03 -11.03
N VAL A 311 2.54 13.16 -10.40
CA VAL A 311 2.88 11.83 -10.92
C VAL A 311 2.11 10.79 -10.11
N LYS A 312 1.22 10.05 -10.77
CA LYS A 312 0.21 9.21 -10.11
C LYS A 312 0.70 7.76 -9.88
N PRO A 313 0.38 7.16 -8.71
CA PRO A 313 0.59 5.73 -8.47
C PRO A 313 -0.38 4.93 -9.34
N LEU A 314 -0.06 3.68 -9.67
CA LEU A 314 -0.99 2.76 -10.30
C LEU A 314 -2.12 2.40 -9.32
N ASP A 315 -3.28 2.02 -9.87
CA ASP A 315 -4.42 1.60 -9.05
C ASP A 315 -4.09 0.36 -8.21
N ASP A 316 -3.37 -0.62 -8.75
CA ASP A 316 -2.95 -1.82 -8.01
C ASP A 316 -2.02 -1.48 -6.83
N GLU A 317 -1.21 -0.41 -6.93
CA GLU A 317 -0.36 0.08 -5.84
C GLU A 317 -1.21 0.71 -4.73
N VAL A 318 -2.22 1.51 -5.11
CA VAL A 318 -3.19 2.12 -4.18
C VAL A 318 -4.02 1.05 -3.47
N ILE A 319 -4.59 0.12 -4.25
CA ILE A 319 -5.41 -0.99 -3.77
C ILE A 319 -4.61 -1.87 -2.81
N LEU A 320 -3.34 -2.13 -3.12
CA LEU A 320 -2.46 -2.87 -2.22
C LEU A 320 -2.27 -2.14 -0.89
N MET A 321 -1.98 -0.84 -0.94
CA MET A 321 -1.77 -0.03 0.25
C MET A 321 -3.01 -0.07 1.16
N LEU A 322 -4.21 0.12 0.58
CA LEU A 322 -5.48 0.07 1.32
C LEU A 322 -5.80 -1.33 1.88
N ASN A 323 -5.56 -2.40 1.12
CA ASN A 323 -5.67 -3.76 1.65
C ASN A 323 -4.72 -4.00 2.83
N SER A 324 -3.51 -3.41 2.78
CA SER A 324 -2.57 -3.51 3.90
C SER A 324 -3.13 -2.80 5.13
N MET A 325 -3.76 -1.63 4.97
CA MET A 325 -4.46 -0.93 6.06
C MET A 325 -5.57 -1.78 6.65
N ALA A 326 -6.50 -2.28 5.82
CA ALA A 326 -7.57 -3.16 6.27
C ALA A 326 -7.05 -4.38 7.04
N SER A 327 -5.92 -4.96 6.60
CA SER A 327 -5.27 -6.10 7.27
C SER A 327 -4.67 -5.82 8.65
N MET A 328 -4.35 -4.56 8.92
CA MET A 328 -3.83 -4.11 10.21
C MET A 328 -4.96 -3.73 11.18
N CYS A 329 -6.15 -3.38 10.66
CA CYS A 329 -7.35 -3.14 11.46
C CYS A 329 -7.93 -4.45 12.02
N ASP A 330 -8.41 -5.35 11.14
CA ASP A 330 -9.05 -6.60 11.54
C ASP A 330 -8.97 -7.65 10.43
N ALA A 331 -8.84 -8.92 10.79
CA ALA A 331 -8.70 -10.01 9.82
C ALA A 331 -9.97 -10.24 8.97
N ARG A 332 -11.16 -10.02 9.54
CA ARG A 332 -12.44 -10.17 8.83
C ARG A 332 -12.64 -9.01 7.85
N LEU A 333 -12.30 -7.79 8.28
CA LEU A 333 -12.26 -6.62 7.41
C LEU A 333 -11.28 -6.82 6.25
N ALA A 334 -10.07 -7.32 6.53
CA ALA A 334 -9.07 -7.63 5.50
C ALA A 334 -9.60 -8.59 4.44
N HIS A 335 -10.30 -9.65 4.86
CA HIS A 335 -10.87 -10.64 3.96
C HIS A 335 -11.94 -10.02 3.06
N ALA A 336 -12.91 -9.31 3.64
CA ALA A 336 -13.99 -8.65 2.89
C ALA A 336 -13.44 -7.55 1.96
N TYR A 337 -12.45 -6.77 2.41
CA TYR A 337 -11.82 -5.75 1.59
C TYR A 337 -11.07 -6.35 0.40
N ASN A 338 -10.34 -7.45 0.60
CA ASN A 338 -9.61 -8.11 -0.47
C ASN A 338 -10.52 -8.78 -1.51
N GLU A 339 -11.72 -9.23 -1.11
CA GLU A 339 -12.75 -9.74 -2.02
C GLU A 339 -13.19 -8.66 -3.02
N PHE A 340 -13.50 -7.45 -2.53
CA PHE A 340 -14.02 -6.34 -3.33
C PHE A 340 -12.99 -5.28 -3.73
N LYS A 341 -11.70 -5.58 -3.61
CA LYS A 341 -10.61 -4.59 -3.78
C LYS A 341 -10.56 -3.87 -5.13
N ASN A 342 -11.11 -4.48 -6.18
CA ASN A 342 -11.16 -3.91 -7.53
C ASN A 342 -12.44 -3.12 -7.82
N SER A 343 -13.37 -3.07 -6.86
CA SER A 343 -14.75 -2.56 -7.01
C SER A 343 -15.09 -1.47 -5.97
N ILE A 344 -14.10 -0.91 -5.28
CA ILE A 344 -14.30 0.07 -4.19
C ILE A 344 -13.84 1.48 -4.59
N GLY A 345 -13.99 1.82 -5.87
CA GLY A 345 -13.71 3.16 -6.39
C GLY A 345 -12.25 3.48 -6.73
N PHE A 346 -11.26 2.69 -6.29
CA PHE A 346 -9.84 2.97 -6.55
C PHE A 346 -9.31 2.41 -7.87
N LYS A 347 -9.99 1.41 -8.46
CA LYS A 347 -9.57 0.83 -9.74
C LYS A 347 -9.62 1.89 -10.84
N GLY A 348 -8.54 2.02 -11.61
CA GLY A 348 -8.38 3.01 -12.66
C GLY A 348 -8.15 4.46 -12.20
N CYS A 349 -7.93 4.74 -10.91
CA CYS A 349 -7.78 6.12 -10.38
C CYS A 349 -6.76 6.97 -11.17
N HIS A 350 -5.62 6.38 -11.50
CA HIS A 350 -4.52 7.01 -12.25
C HIS A 350 -4.87 7.34 -13.70
N LYS A 351 -5.82 6.63 -14.33
CA LYS A 351 -6.32 6.95 -15.69
C LYS A 351 -7.47 7.94 -15.63
N ARG A 352 -8.34 7.78 -14.64
CA ARG A 352 -9.52 8.59 -14.41
C ARG A 352 -9.19 10.06 -14.26
N GLU A 353 -8.29 10.42 -13.35
CA GLU A 353 -7.98 11.83 -13.12
C GLU A 353 -7.33 12.48 -14.35
N LEU A 354 -6.47 11.75 -15.08
CA LEU A 354 -5.92 12.23 -16.35
C LEU A 354 -7.03 12.52 -17.36
N ALA A 355 -8.06 11.66 -17.44
CA ALA A 355 -9.18 11.86 -18.35
C ALA A 355 -10.10 13.01 -17.91
N VAL A 356 -10.37 13.16 -16.62
CA VAL A 356 -11.17 14.25 -16.06
C VAL A 356 -10.45 15.59 -16.19
N MET A 357 -9.15 15.65 -15.87
CA MET A 357 -8.36 16.86 -16.03
C MET A 357 -8.07 17.24 -17.50
N SER A 358 -8.39 16.36 -18.45
CA SER A 358 -8.30 16.65 -19.90
C SER A 358 -9.58 17.26 -20.50
N GLN A 359 -10.63 17.45 -19.70
CA GLN A 359 -11.87 18.07 -20.18
C GLN A 359 -11.64 19.52 -20.64
N THR A 360 -12.31 19.92 -21.72
CA THR A 360 -12.18 21.27 -22.31
C THR A 360 -13.46 22.09 -22.23
N ASP A 361 -14.54 21.55 -21.66
CA ASP A 361 -15.79 22.29 -21.47
C ASP A 361 -15.54 23.48 -20.53
N PRO A 362 -15.91 24.72 -20.89
CA PRO A 362 -15.68 25.89 -20.06
C PRO A 362 -16.23 25.75 -18.64
N ARG A 363 -17.35 25.03 -18.45
CA ARG A 363 -17.94 24.78 -17.14
C ARG A 363 -17.04 23.94 -16.22
N PHE A 364 -16.19 23.09 -16.80
CA PHE A 364 -15.18 22.35 -16.04
C PHE A 364 -13.89 23.16 -15.88
N VAL A 365 -13.39 23.73 -16.98
CA VAL A 365 -12.09 24.44 -17.00
C VAL A 365 -12.12 25.67 -16.08
N ASN A 366 -13.24 26.37 -15.98
CA ASN A 366 -13.36 27.53 -15.09
C ASN A 366 -13.36 27.16 -13.60
N ASN A 367 -13.65 25.90 -13.26
CA ASN A 367 -13.79 25.42 -11.89
C ASN A 367 -12.65 24.46 -11.47
N SER A 368 -11.58 24.38 -12.26
CA SER A 368 -10.43 23.50 -12.02
C SER A 368 -9.11 24.21 -12.32
N PRO A 369 -7.96 23.68 -11.87
CA PRO A 369 -6.66 24.23 -12.24
C PRO A 369 -6.44 24.16 -13.74
N THR A 370 -5.80 25.20 -14.26
CA THR A 370 -5.29 25.20 -15.63
C THR A 370 -4.40 23.98 -15.84
N THR A 371 -4.80 23.08 -16.75
CA THR A 371 -4.06 21.86 -17.07
C THR A 371 -3.29 22.06 -18.37
N TYR A 372 -1.97 22.05 -18.28
CA TYR A 372 -1.07 22.23 -19.42
C TYR A 372 -0.81 20.93 -20.18
N LEU A 373 -0.81 19.78 -19.50
CA LEU A 373 -0.61 18.48 -20.12
C LEU A 373 -1.16 17.36 -19.24
N THR A 374 -1.81 16.39 -19.86
CA THR A 374 -1.99 15.05 -19.30
C THR A 374 -1.17 14.09 -20.17
N TRP A 375 -0.34 13.25 -19.54
CA TRP A 375 0.56 12.34 -20.25
C TRP A 375 0.50 10.95 -19.65
N GLN A 376 0.30 9.97 -20.52
CA GLN A 376 0.25 8.55 -20.20
C GLN A 376 1.30 7.81 -21.02
N ASP A 377 2.09 6.98 -20.34
CA ASP A 377 3.01 6.01 -20.95
C ASP A 377 2.98 4.71 -20.15
N ASP A 378 2.18 3.76 -20.64
CA ASP A 378 2.00 2.45 -20.02
C ASP A 378 3.30 1.66 -19.94
N SER A 379 4.26 1.88 -20.87
CA SER A 379 5.53 1.15 -20.88
C SER A 379 6.48 1.57 -19.76
N ARG A 380 6.28 2.78 -19.25
CA ARG A 380 7.05 3.37 -18.13
C ARG A 380 6.24 3.46 -16.84
N GLU A 381 5.00 2.96 -16.86
CA GLU A 381 4.01 3.11 -15.80
C GLU A 381 3.82 4.59 -15.38
N ALA A 382 3.96 5.52 -16.33
CA ALA A 382 3.99 6.94 -16.06
C ALA A 382 2.64 7.59 -16.40
N TYR A 383 1.99 8.15 -15.38
CA TYR A 383 0.72 8.86 -15.50
C TYR A 383 0.91 10.22 -14.84
N VAL A 384 0.93 11.27 -15.67
CA VAL A 384 1.41 12.59 -15.26
C VAL A 384 0.40 13.66 -15.63
N ILE A 385 0.15 14.57 -14.71
CA ILE A 385 -0.63 15.79 -14.93
C ILE A 385 0.29 16.98 -14.68
N VAL A 386 0.35 17.92 -15.62
CA VAL A 386 1.05 19.21 -15.47
C VAL A 386 -0.01 20.29 -15.36
N GLN A 387 -0.09 20.94 -14.21
CA GLN A 387 -1.08 21.97 -13.89
C GLN A 387 -0.41 23.28 -13.48
N GLU A 388 -1.16 24.36 -13.40
CA GLU A 388 -0.68 25.57 -12.73
C GLU A 388 -0.31 25.30 -11.28
N LEU A 389 0.74 25.99 -10.82
CA LEU A 389 0.99 26.07 -9.39
C LEU A 389 -0.07 27.00 -8.78
N MET A 390 -0.95 26.43 -7.96
CA MET A 390 -2.10 27.11 -7.36
C MET A 390 -1.68 28.09 -6.25
N GLU A 391 -1.04 29.19 -6.63
CA GLU A 391 -0.61 30.24 -5.71
C GLU A 391 -1.74 31.24 -5.43
N ASN A 392 -1.75 31.82 -4.23
CA ASN A 392 -2.75 32.80 -3.80
C ASN A 392 -4.20 32.29 -3.81
N MET A 393 -4.38 30.99 -3.53
CA MET A 393 -5.70 30.41 -3.32
C MET A 393 -6.20 30.71 -1.90
N GLU A 394 -7.50 30.98 -1.79
CA GLU A 394 -8.20 31.08 -0.52
C GLU A 394 -8.69 29.70 -0.08
N LEU A 395 -8.53 29.39 1.21
CA LEU A 395 -9.03 28.18 1.86
C LEU A 395 -8.48 26.85 1.29
N MET A 396 -7.33 26.86 0.62
CA MET A 396 -6.63 25.64 0.21
C MET A 396 -6.18 24.83 1.44
N ASP A 397 -6.41 23.52 1.43
CA ASP A 397 -6.08 22.59 2.54
C ASP A 397 -6.70 23.00 3.90
N SER A 398 -7.88 23.61 3.89
CA SER A 398 -8.55 24.14 5.09
C SER A 398 -9.44 23.13 5.82
N ALA A 399 -9.23 21.83 5.61
CA ALA A 399 -10.07 20.80 6.21
C ALA A 399 -9.97 20.77 7.74
N ASP A 400 -8.78 20.97 8.33
CA ASP A 400 -8.63 20.98 9.78
C ASP A 400 -9.24 22.25 10.43
N ASP A 401 -9.21 23.40 9.75
CA ASP A 401 -9.77 24.67 10.22
C ASP A 401 -10.69 25.31 9.18
N THR A 402 -12.00 25.16 9.40
CA THR A 402 -13.03 25.74 8.52
C THR A 402 -13.52 27.11 8.96
N SER A 403 -12.88 27.76 9.95
CA SER A 403 -13.32 29.08 10.45
C SER A 403 -13.30 30.18 9.38
N GLY A 404 -12.48 30.01 8.33
CA GLY A 404 -12.43 30.92 7.18
C GLY A 404 -13.56 30.72 6.15
N TRP A 405 -14.32 29.62 6.23
CA TRP A 405 -15.44 29.37 5.33
C TRP A 405 -16.60 30.29 5.66
N THR A 406 -17.07 31.03 4.65
CA THR A 406 -18.21 31.95 4.76
C THR A 406 -19.35 31.49 3.85
N GLN A 407 -20.53 32.08 4.02
CA GLN A 407 -21.67 31.86 3.12
C GLN A 407 -21.30 32.16 1.65
N GLU A 408 -20.47 33.17 1.38
CA GLU A 408 -19.99 33.48 0.02
C GLU A 408 -19.21 32.28 -0.57
N HIS A 409 -18.31 31.68 0.21
CA HIS A 409 -17.51 30.52 -0.24
C HIS A 409 -18.39 29.30 -0.51
N LEU A 410 -19.36 29.01 0.37
CA LEU A 410 -20.31 27.91 0.18
C LEU A 410 -21.16 28.11 -1.07
N GLN A 411 -21.72 29.31 -1.26
CA GLN A 411 -22.52 29.64 -2.44
C GLN A 411 -21.72 29.51 -3.74
N VAL A 412 -20.45 29.93 -3.73
CA VAL A 412 -19.56 29.81 -4.90
C VAL A 412 -19.16 28.36 -5.16
N ALA A 413 -18.89 27.57 -4.12
CA ALA A 413 -18.61 26.15 -4.27
C ALA A 413 -19.81 25.40 -4.86
N ILE A 414 -21.02 25.67 -4.34
CA ILE A 414 -22.28 25.07 -4.83
C ILE A 414 -22.53 25.42 -6.29
N ARG A 415 -22.38 26.69 -6.66
CA ARG A 415 -22.53 27.11 -8.06
C ARG A 415 -21.47 26.49 -8.96
N GLY A 416 -20.21 26.51 -8.55
CA GLY A 416 -19.10 25.98 -9.34
C GLY A 416 -19.22 24.47 -9.59
N ILE A 417 -19.64 23.69 -8.58
CA ILE A 417 -19.86 22.26 -8.76
C ILE A 417 -21.10 21.96 -9.59
N ALA A 418 -22.17 22.77 -9.48
CA ALA A 418 -23.34 22.67 -10.36
C ALA A 418 -22.99 22.91 -11.83
N GLU A 419 -22.06 23.84 -12.13
CA GLU A 419 -21.52 24.03 -13.48
C GLU A 419 -20.88 22.74 -14.02
N VAL A 420 -20.05 22.07 -13.22
CA VAL A 420 -19.44 20.78 -13.60
C VAL A 420 -20.50 19.69 -13.79
N HIS A 421 -21.40 19.53 -12.81
CA HIS A 421 -22.48 18.54 -12.86
C HIS A 421 -23.38 18.71 -14.07
N SER A 422 -23.66 19.95 -14.50
CA SER A 422 -24.52 20.23 -15.65
C SER A 422 -23.98 19.71 -16.98
N ILE A 423 -22.69 19.35 -17.07
CA ILE A 423 -22.08 18.81 -18.29
C ILE A 423 -22.68 17.44 -18.62
N TRP A 424 -22.92 16.63 -17.59
CA TRP A 424 -23.29 15.22 -17.71
C TRP A 424 -24.59 14.84 -16.99
N TYR A 425 -25.30 15.80 -16.41
CA TYR A 425 -26.57 15.53 -15.73
C TYR A 425 -27.59 14.86 -16.67
N GLY A 426 -28.03 13.65 -16.30
CA GLY A 426 -28.93 12.82 -17.11
C GLY A 426 -28.28 12.20 -18.35
N ARG A 427 -26.94 12.19 -18.42
CA ARG A 427 -26.15 11.64 -19.53
C ARG A 427 -25.20 10.54 -19.05
N GLU A 428 -25.58 9.82 -17.99
CA GLU A 428 -24.79 8.74 -17.39
C GLU A 428 -24.42 7.64 -18.39
N ALA A 429 -25.29 7.31 -19.35
CA ALA A 429 -25.00 6.32 -20.39
C ALA A 429 -23.81 6.71 -21.28
N GLU A 430 -23.51 8.01 -21.43
CA GLU A 430 -22.32 8.49 -22.15
C GLU A 430 -21.05 8.41 -21.28
N LEU A 431 -21.19 8.59 -19.97
CA LEU A 431 -20.11 8.44 -19.00
C LEU A 431 -19.73 6.97 -18.80
N GLU A 432 -20.70 6.06 -18.76
CA GLU A 432 -20.47 4.61 -18.62
C GLU A 432 -19.68 4.02 -19.79
N GLN A 433 -19.78 4.63 -20.98
CA GLN A 433 -18.98 4.24 -22.14
C GLN A 433 -17.52 4.67 -22.03
N LYS A 434 -17.16 5.51 -21.05
CA LYS A 434 -15.78 5.92 -20.81
C LYS A 434 -15.05 4.80 -20.07
N GLY A 435 -14.05 4.21 -20.72
CA GLY A 435 -13.26 3.09 -20.15
C GLY A 435 -12.41 3.41 -18.91
N TRP A 436 -12.50 4.62 -18.35
CA TRP A 436 -11.82 5.05 -17.12
C TRP A 436 -12.77 5.16 -15.91
N ILE A 437 -14.09 5.00 -16.10
CA ILE A 437 -15.03 4.80 -15.00
C ILE A 437 -15.16 3.30 -14.80
N VAL A 438 -14.68 2.82 -13.66
CA VAL A 438 -14.66 1.40 -13.32
C VAL A 438 -15.57 1.21 -12.11
N ASP A 439 -16.57 0.34 -12.27
CA ASP A 439 -17.56 -0.03 -11.24
C ASP A 439 -18.28 1.18 -10.63
N ALA A 440 -18.99 1.95 -11.46
CA ALA A 440 -19.88 2.98 -10.95
C ALA A 440 -20.92 2.36 -9.99
N PRO A 441 -21.19 2.98 -8.83
CA PRO A 441 -22.09 2.41 -7.84
C PRO A 441 -23.53 2.30 -8.35
N ASN A 442 -24.15 1.15 -8.07
CA ASN A 442 -25.55 0.85 -8.33
C ASN A 442 -26.09 -0.10 -7.25
N ALA A 443 -27.40 -0.29 -7.18
CA ALA A 443 -28.02 -1.11 -6.15
C ALA A 443 -27.43 -2.54 -6.11
N ALA A 444 -27.23 -3.17 -7.28
CA ALA A 444 -26.73 -4.55 -7.34
C ALA A 444 -25.31 -4.67 -6.80
N ASN A 445 -24.38 -3.82 -7.24
CA ASN A 445 -22.98 -3.91 -6.81
C ASN A 445 -22.76 -3.40 -5.38
N MET A 446 -23.64 -2.55 -4.85
CA MET A 446 -23.58 -2.11 -3.46
C MET A 446 -24.13 -3.17 -2.50
N VAL A 447 -25.18 -3.90 -2.90
CA VAL A 447 -25.70 -5.07 -2.15
C VAL A 447 -24.70 -6.22 -2.15
N GLU A 448 -24.01 -6.47 -3.26
CA GLU A 448 -22.95 -7.50 -3.32
C GLU A 448 -21.88 -7.26 -2.24
N LYS A 449 -21.60 -5.99 -1.93
CA LYS A 449 -20.60 -5.54 -0.97
C LYS A 449 -21.11 -5.44 0.47
N THR A 450 -22.34 -5.90 0.79
CA THR A 450 -22.93 -5.78 2.15
C THR A 450 -21.99 -6.26 3.26
N ARG A 451 -21.26 -7.36 3.04
CA ARG A 451 -20.32 -7.87 4.04
C ARG A 451 -19.14 -6.92 4.30
N LEU A 452 -18.62 -6.26 3.27
CA LEU A 452 -17.56 -5.26 3.42
C LEU A 452 -18.05 -4.08 4.25
N TRP A 453 -19.22 -3.54 3.93
CA TRP A 453 -19.84 -2.44 4.66
C TRP A 453 -20.05 -2.80 6.14
N GLU A 454 -20.54 -4.01 6.42
CA GLU A 454 -20.70 -4.48 7.78
C GLU A 454 -19.37 -4.50 8.56
N MET A 455 -18.27 -4.94 7.93
CA MET A 455 -16.96 -4.98 8.59
C MET A 455 -16.36 -3.59 8.79
N LEU A 456 -16.59 -2.66 7.88
CA LEU A 456 -16.17 -1.26 8.04
C LEU A 456 -16.96 -0.55 9.16
N GLY A 457 -18.27 -0.80 9.25
CA GLY A 457 -19.11 -0.31 10.34
C GLY A 457 -18.70 -0.89 11.70
N ALA A 458 -18.40 -2.19 11.77
CA ALA A 458 -17.91 -2.84 12.98
C ALA A 458 -16.56 -2.25 13.44
N HIS A 459 -15.60 -2.08 12.51
CA HIS A 459 -14.32 -1.41 12.80
C HIS A 459 -14.53 -0.01 13.38
N SER A 460 -15.45 0.76 12.82
CA SER A 460 -15.73 2.12 13.31
C SER A 460 -16.21 2.16 14.76
N VAL A 461 -17.04 1.18 15.20
CA VAL A 461 -17.45 1.08 16.62
C VAL A 461 -16.33 0.59 17.51
N GLU A 462 -15.59 -0.44 17.05
CA GLU A 462 -14.53 -1.08 17.83
C GLU A 462 -13.38 -0.09 18.12
N GLU A 463 -13.02 0.72 17.12
CA GLU A 463 -11.88 1.65 17.19
C GLU A 463 -12.25 3.06 17.68
N PHE A 464 -13.43 3.57 17.31
CA PHE A 464 -13.85 4.96 17.60
C PHE A 464 -15.26 5.04 18.21
N PRO A 465 -15.51 4.41 19.38
CA PRO A 465 -16.82 4.37 20.03
C PRO A 465 -17.36 5.77 20.41
N GLU A 466 -16.49 6.78 20.54
CA GLU A 466 -16.84 8.18 20.76
C GLU A 466 -17.53 8.84 19.55
N TRP A 467 -17.25 8.37 18.33
CA TRP A 467 -17.88 8.86 17.11
C TRP A 467 -19.07 8.00 16.69
N PHE A 468 -18.91 6.68 16.88
CA PHE A 468 -19.83 5.69 16.34
C PHE A 468 -20.17 4.65 17.41
N SER A 469 -21.29 4.88 18.10
CA SER A 469 -21.71 4.04 19.22
C SER A 469 -22.36 2.74 18.76
N GLU A 470 -22.52 1.78 19.67
CA GLU A 470 -23.33 0.57 19.44
C GLU A 470 -24.76 0.89 18.98
N SER A 471 -25.34 1.99 19.48
CA SER A 471 -26.67 2.42 19.04
C SER A 471 -26.70 2.94 17.60
N ASP A 472 -25.58 3.52 17.15
CA ASP A 472 -25.43 3.98 15.77
C ASP A 472 -25.19 2.80 14.83
N LEU A 473 -24.46 1.77 15.28
CA LEU A 473 -24.27 0.54 14.51
C LEU A 473 -25.59 -0.18 14.23
N VAL A 474 -26.54 -0.15 15.17
CA VAL A 474 -27.89 -0.68 14.93
C VAL A 474 -28.57 0.09 13.80
N ARG A 475 -28.57 1.44 13.84
CA ARG A 475 -29.17 2.27 12.77
C ARG A 475 -28.46 2.09 11.43
N TYR A 476 -27.13 1.98 11.46
CA TYR A 476 -26.30 1.70 10.30
C TYR A 476 -26.66 0.37 9.66
N ARG A 477 -26.80 -0.69 10.46
CA ARG A 477 -27.24 -2.01 9.99
C ARG A 477 -28.65 -1.96 9.41
N ASP A 478 -29.56 -1.21 10.01
CA ASP A 478 -30.92 -1.05 9.47
C ASP A 478 -30.90 -0.40 8.07
N ARG A 479 -30.02 0.58 7.83
CA ARG A 479 -29.82 1.18 6.49
C ARG A 479 -29.07 0.25 5.54
N LEU A 480 -28.06 -0.47 6.02
CA LEU A 480 -27.30 -1.43 5.24
C LEU A 480 -28.15 -2.61 4.76
N TYR A 481 -29.06 -3.13 5.60
CA TYR A 481 -29.91 -4.25 5.23
C TYR A 481 -31.16 -3.86 4.43
N SER A 482 -31.43 -2.56 4.29
CA SER A 482 -32.44 -2.02 3.36
C SER A 482 -31.79 -1.39 2.12
N LEU A 483 -30.53 -1.71 1.84
CA LEU A 483 -29.75 -1.09 0.76
C LEU A 483 -30.41 -1.29 -0.61
N GLU A 484 -30.92 -2.48 -0.92
CA GLU A 484 -31.64 -2.72 -2.17
C GLU A 484 -32.81 -1.73 -2.37
N ASP A 485 -33.58 -1.47 -1.31
CA ASP A 485 -34.76 -0.60 -1.37
C ASP A 485 -34.37 0.84 -1.69
N TRP A 486 -33.51 1.46 -0.89
CA TRP A 486 -33.21 2.89 -1.04
C TRP A 486 -32.19 3.19 -2.14
N TYR A 487 -31.28 2.27 -2.45
CA TYR A 487 -30.35 2.47 -3.56
C TYR A 487 -31.03 2.36 -4.93
N SER A 488 -32.13 1.60 -5.02
CA SER A 488 -32.96 1.59 -6.24
C SER A 488 -33.58 2.96 -6.53
N GLU A 489 -33.83 3.78 -5.50
CA GLU A 489 -34.25 5.18 -5.68
C GLU A 489 -33.11 6.03 -6.27
N ILE A 490 -31.86 5.80 -5.83
CA ILE A 490 -30.67 6.44 -6.42
C ILE A 490 -30.54 6.05 -7.89
N ASP A 491 -30.73 4.77 -8.22
CA ASP A 491 -30.64 4.28 -9.60
C ASP A 491 -31.73 4.84 -10.52
N ALA A 492 -32.88 5.24 -9.96
CA ALA A 492 -33.97 5.84 -10.71
C ALA A 492 -33.83 7.36 -10.93
N MET A 493 -32.88 8.02 -10.25
CA MET A 493 -32.65 9.46 -10.36
C MET A 493 -31.57 9.79 -11.40
N PRO A 494 -31.65 10.95 -12.09
CA PRO A 494 -30.60 11.37 -13.02
C PRO A 494 -29.26 11.55 -12.31
N LYS A 495 -28.20 10.96 -12.88
CA LYS A 495 -26.84 11.01 -12.34
C LYS A 495 -25.96 11.94 -13.17
N THR A 496 -24.77 12.23 -12.67
CA THR A 496 -23.74 13.01 -13.36
C THR A 496 -22.34 12.53 -12.96
N LEU A 497 -21.30 13.13 -13.54
CA LEU A 497 -19.94 13.01 -13.05
C LEU A 497 -19.80 13.84 -11.78
N ILE A 498 -19.64 13.17 -10.64
CA ILE A 498 -19.35 13.80 -9.35
C ILE A 498 -17.86 13.75 -9.06
N HIS A 499 -17.39 14.66 -8.21
CA HIS A 499 -16.02 14.66 -7.69
C HIS A 499 -15.79 13.48 -6.75
N ASN A 500 -16.80 13.12 -5.93
CA ASN A 500 -16.78 11.99 -4.98
C ASN A 500 -15.66 12.08 -3.92
N ASP A 501 -15.15 13.29 -3.73
CA ASP A 501 -14.26 13.69 -2.64
C ASP A 501 -14.32 15.24 -2.49
N PHE A 502 -15.52 15.82 -2.61
CA PHE A 502 -15.73 17.27 -2.74
C PHE A 502 -15.69 17.96 -1.38
N ASN A 503 -14.49 18.08 -0.82
CA ASN A 503 -14.25 18.64 0.50
C ASN A 503 -13.04 19.60 0.51
N PRO A 504 -12.82 20.38 1.60
CA PRO A 504 -11.79 21.42 1.69
C PRO A 504 -10.32 20.96 1.48
N ARG A 505 -10.06 19.64 1.40
CA ARG A 505 -8.73 19.12 1.01
C ARG A 505 -8.50 19.16 -0.49
N ASN A 506 -9.56 19.18 -1.29
CA ASN A 506 -9.50 19.01 -2.75
C ASN A 506 -10.07 20.20 -3.52
N ILE A 507 -10.53 21.22 -2.81
CA ILE A 507 -11.07 22.45 -3.37
C ILE A 507 -10.45 23.67 -2.70
N ALA A 508 -10.34 24.75 -3.46
CA ALA A 508 -9.94 26.06 -2.99
C ALA A 508 -10.63 27.13 -3.84
N PHE A 509 -10.38 28.41 -3.54
CA PHE A 509 -10.99 29.50 -4.28
C PHE A 509 -9.97 30.49 -4.81
N ARG A 510 -10.25 31.01 -6.01
CA ARG A 510 -9.49 32.11 -6.59
C ARG A 510 -10.31 33.38 -6.60
N ARG A 511 -9.73 34.46 -6.09
CA ARG A 511 -10.31 35.82 -6.13
C ARG A 511 -9.83 36.54 -7.38
N LEU A 512 -10.74 36.80 -8.32
CA LEU A 512 -10.47 37.58 -9.52
C LEU A 512 -10.48 39.09 -9.19
N PRO A 513 -9.55 39.89 -9.74
CA PRO A 513 -9.56 41.35 -9.54
C PRO A 513 -10.90 41.96 -9.95
N GLY A 514 -11.46 42.84 -9.12
CA GLY A 514 -12.73 43.51 -9.42
C GLY A 514 -12.62 44.35 -10.69
N MET A 515 -13.61 44.27 -11.59
CA MET A 515 -13.72 45.25 -12.68
C MET A 515 -13.93 46.64 -12.08
N GLU A 516 -13.05 47.59 -12.37
CA GLU A 516 -13.30 49.02 -12.11
C GLU A 516 -14.51 49.47 -12.94
N LYS A 517 -15.71 49.32 -12.38
CA LYS A 517 -16.86 50.07 -12.89
C LYS A 517 -16.72 51.50 -12.40
N SER A 518 -16.52 52.38 -13.36
CA SER A 518 -16.48 53.84 -13.22
C SER A 518 -17.55 54.37 -12.26
N GLU A 519 -17.13 55.31 -11.41
CA GLU A 519 -17.97 56.25 -10.66
C GLU A 519 -18.99 55.64 -9.69
N ARG A 520 -18.51 54.93 -8.67
CA ARG A 520 -18.98 55.08 -7.27
C ARG A 520 -17.97 54.41 -6.35
N LYS A 521 -17.20 55.23 -5.61
CA LYS A 521 -16.39 54.78 -4.48
C LYS A 521 -17.34 54.36 -3.35
N THR A 522 -17.76 53.10 -3.37
CA THR A 522 -18.18 52.40 -2.15
C THR A 522 -17.07 51.45 -1.75
N GLN A 523 -16.73 51.52 -0.47
CA GLN A 523 -15.56 50.99 0.18
C GLN A 523 -15.80 49.50 0.51
N ASP A 524 -15.95 48.66 -0.52
CA ASP A 524 -15.98 47.20 -0.42
C ASP A 524 -15.81 46.61 -1.84
N SER A 525 -14.60 46.62 -2.37
CA SER A 525 -14.27 46.01 -3.66
C SER A 525 -13.52 44.69 -3.45
N LYS A 526 -14.10 43.74 -2.70
CA LYS A 526 -13.61 42.36 -2.75
C LYS A 526 -13.90 41.83 -4.16
N GLY A 527 -12.88 41.25 -4.80
CA GLY A 527 -12.99 40.65 -6.13
C GLY A 527 -13.99 39.48 -6.18
N ALA A 528 -14.31 38.97 -7.37
CA ALA A 528 -15.23 37.83 -7.51
C ALA A 528 -14.51 36.51 -7.16
N LEU A 529 -15.11 35.67 -6.32
CA LEU A 529 -14.60 34.31 -6.05
C LEU A 529 -15.00 33.34 -7.15
N THR A 530 -14.11 32.38 -7.40
CA THR A 530 -14.31 31.25 -8.31
C THR A 530 -13.80 29.98 -7.66
N LEU A 531 -14.53 28.87 -7.85
CA LEU A 531 -14.14 27.55 -7.35
C LEU A 531 -12.92 27.04 -8.12
N CYS A 532 -12.06 26.29 -7.45
CA CYS A 532 -10.98 25.53 -8.07
C CYS A 532 -10.90 24.15 -7.40
N ALA A 533 -11.40 23.10 -8.07
CA ALA A 533 -11.37 21.70 -7.64
C ALA A 533 -10.26 20.91 -8.36
N TYR A 534 -9.35 20.27 -7.62
CA TYR A 534 -8.04 19.88 -8.13
C TYR A 534 -7.57 18.44 -7.86
N ASP A 535 -8.37 17.58 -7.20
CA ASP A 535 -8.03 16.17 -6.98
C ASP A 535 -9.18 15.22 -7.36
N TRP A 536 -9.36 15.01 -8.67
CA TRP A 536 -10.46 14.22 -9.25
C TRP A 536 -10.20 12.70 -9.29
N GLU A 537 -9.32 12.19 -8.43
CA GLU A 537 -8.87 10.78 -8.46
C GLU A 537 -9.98 9.78 -8.10
N LEU A 538 -11.04 10.22 -7.42
CA LEU A 538 -12.18 9.40 -6.99
C LEU A 538 -13.46 9.65 -7.77
N ALA A 539 -13.42 10.52 -8.79
CA ALA A 539 -14.58 10.90 -9.58
C ALA A 539 -15.36 9.68 -10.11
N THR A 540 -16.69 9.75 -10.03
CA THR A 540 -17.55 8.63 -10.45
C THR A 540 -18.91 9.12 -10.93
N ILE A 541 -19.75 8.19 -11.38
CA ILE A 541 -21.15 8.47 -11.73
C ILE A 541 -22.00 8.31 -10.47
N HIS A 542 -22.66 9.39 -10.04
CA HIS A 542 -23.59 9.35 -8.92
C HIS A 542 -24.56 10.54 -8.97
N LEU A 543 -25.43 10.65 -7.97
CA LEU A 543 -26.27 11.81 -7.73
C LEU A 543 -25.42 13.08 -7.50
N PRO A 544 -25.73 14.21 -8.15
CA PRO A 544 -25.04 15.49 -7.92
C PRO A 544 -25.11 15.94 -6.44
N GLN A 545 -26.16 15.57 -5.72
CA GLN A 545 -26.32 15.89 -4.30
C GLN A 545 -25.25 15.25 -3.41
N HIS A 546 -24.51 14.25 -3.90
CA HIS A 546 -23.43 13.61 -3.15
C HIS A 546 -22.27 14.56 -2.87
N ASP A 547 -21.81 15.32 -3.87
CA ASP A 547 -20.78 16.33 -3.66
C ASP A 547 -21.27 17.45 -2.74
N LEU A 548 -22.55 17.85 -2.85
CA LEU A 548 -23.15 18.82 -1.93
C LEU A 548 -23.16 18.31 -0.49
N ALA A 549 -23.60 17.06 -0.28
CA ALA A 549 -23.63 16.45 1.04
C ALA A 549 -22.23 16.38 1.65
N GLU A 550 -21.23 15.97 0.86
CA GLU A 550 -19.83 15.92 1.32
C GLU A 550 -19.28 17.32 1.65
N LEU A 551 -19.56 18.34 0.83
CA LEU A 551 -19.19 19.73 1.11
C LEU A 551 -19.74 20.20 2.45
N LEU A 552 -21.05 20.05 2.66
CA LEU A 552 -21.72 20.54 3.87
C LEU A 552 -21.22 19.81 5.12
N VAL A 553 -21.03 18.49 5.02
CA VAL A 553 -20.48 17.67 6.11
C VAL A 553 -19.08 18.15 6.54
N PHE A 554 -18.23 18.54 5.59
CA PHE A 554 -16.86 18.94 5.90
C PHE A 554 -16.72 20.40 6.35
N THR A 555 -17.58 21.29 5.86
CA THR A 555 -17.46 22.75 6.04
C THR A 555 -18.28 23.30 7.20
N LEU A 556 -19.48 22.76 7.44
CA LEU A 556 -20.36 23.26 8.50
C LEU A 556 -19.84 22.88 9.89
N GLN A 557 -20.11 23.75 10.86
CA GLN A 557 -19.94 23.40 12.28
C GLN A 557 -21.12 22.56 12.76
N PRO A 558 -20.96 21.67 13.76
CA PRO A 558 -22.04 20.79 14.21
C PRO A 558 -23.29 21.54 14.70
N ASP A 559 -23.17 22.81 15.10
CA ASP A 559 -24.25 23.69 15.54
C ASP A 559 -24.84 24.57 14.43
N PHE A 560 -24.73 24.13 13.16
CA PHE A 560 -25.30 24.83 12.00
C PHE A 560 -26.81 25.11 12.13
N ASP A 561 -27.28 26.16 11.45
CA ASP A 561 -28.72 26.46 11.33
C ASP A 561 -29.35 25.55 10.24
N PRO A 562 -30.38 24.73 10.58
CA PRO A 562 -31.14 23.95 9.60
C PRO A 562 -31.64 24.77 8.39
N LEU A 563 -31.97 26.05 8.58
CA LEU A 563 -32.45 26.92 7.49
C LEU A 563 -31.36 27.20 6.45
N ASP A 564 -30.09 27.27 6.85
CA ASP A 564 -28.98 27.45 5.91
C ASP A 564 -28.82 26.20 5.04
N VAL A 565 -28.96 25.01 5.62
CA VAL A 565 -28.92 23.74 4.90
C VAL A 565 -30.03 23.65 3.84
N GLU A 566 -31.26 24.06 4.19
CA GLU A 566 -32.37 24.18 3.23
C GLU A 566 -32.02 25.12 2.07
N GLN A 567 -31.43 26.28 2.37
CA GLN A 567 -31.03 27.25 1.34
C GLN A 567 -29.95 26.69 0.41
N TYR A 568 -28.94 26.00 0.94
CA TYR A 568 -27.87 25.42 0.12
C TYR A 568 -28.37 24.29 -0.79
N ILE A 569 -29.28 23.45 -0.30
CA ILE A 569 -29.88 22.38 -1.10
C ILE A 569 -30.73 22.94 -2.23
N GLU A 570 -31.54 23.95 -1.93
CA GLU A 570 -32.37 24.61 -2.94
C GLU A 570 -31.54 25.43 -3.92
N GLN A 571 -30.49 26.11 -3.46
CA GLN A 571 -29.55 26.79 -4.34
C GLN A 571 -28.92 25.82 -5.33
N HIS A 572 -28.40 24.69 -4.86
CA HIS A 572 -27.79 23.68 -5.72
C HIS A 572 -28.77 23.17 -6.79
N ARG A 573 -30.04 22.95 -6.41
CA ARG A 573 -31.12 22.56 -7.34
C ARG A 573 -31.35 23.61 -8.42
N ILE A 574 -31.51 24.87 -8.01
CA ILE A 574 -31.82 25.99 -8.91
C ILE A 574 -30.66 26.24 -9.87
N GLU A 575 -29.43 26.26 -9.39
CA GLU A 575 -28.24 26.45 -10.23
C GLU A 575 -28.16 25.34 -11.27
N LEU A 576 -28.33 24.07 -10.88
CA LEU A 576 -28.30 22.97 -11.82
C LEU A 576 -29.49 22.98 -12.80
N GLU A 577 -30.70 23.29 -12.34
CA GLU A 577 -31.89 23.42 -13.19
C GLU A 577 -31.68 24.45 -14.31
N VAL A 578 -31.09 25.59 -13.96
CA VAL A 578 -30.77 26.66 -14.92
C VAL A 578 -29.65 26.23 -15.88
N LEU A 579 -28.59 25.62 -15.36
CA LEU A 579 -27.41 25.25 -16.16
C LEU A 579 -27.65 24.03 -17.06
N ALA A 580 -28.50 23.09 -16.64
CA ALA A 580 -28.90 21.91 -17.40
C ALA A 580 -30.14 22.15 -18.28
N ASP A 581 -30.74 23.34 -18.22
CA ASP A 581 -31.98 23.70 -18.94
C ASP A 581 -33.09 22.65 -18.78
N THR A 582 -33.23 22.12 -17.56
CA THR A 582 -34.15 21.02 -17.26
C THR A 582 -34.79 21.26 -15.91
N ARG A 583 -36.12 21.20 -15.83
CA ARG A 583 -36.86 21.36 -14.58
C ARG A 583 -36.56 20.20 -13.62
N ILE A 584 -36.18 20.53 -12.38
CA ILE A 584 -35.83 19.57 -11.33
C ILE A 584 -36.86 19.70 -10.20
N ASP A 585 -37.52 18.59 -9.85
CA ASP A 585 -38.50 18.58 -8.76
C ASP A 585 -37.82 18.77 -7.40
N ALA A 586 -38.33 19.71 -6.59
CA ALA A 586 -37.72 20.08 -5.31
C ALA A 586 -37.84 18.97 -4.26
N GLN A 587 -38.94 18.20 -4.25
CA GLN A 587 -39.12 17.11 -3.30
C GLN A 587 -38.20 15.93 -3.63
N GLN A 588 -38.13 15.55 -4.91
CA GLN A 588 -37.19 14.54 -5.39
C GLN A 588 -35.73 14.97 -5.14
N TRP A 589 -35.41 16.24 -5.37
CA TRP A 589 -34.06 16.74 -5.14
C TRP A 589 -33.64 16.64 -3.68
N ARG A 590 -34.54 17.02 -2.77
CA ARG A 590 -34.32 16.88 -1.33
C ARG A 590 -34.17 15.42 -0.92
N ARG A 591 -34.98 14.52 -1.48
CA ARG A 591 -34.83 13.07 -1.27
C ARG A 591 -33.46 12.57 -1.73
N GLY A 592 -32.98 13.02 -2.90
CA GLY A 592 -31.64 12.70 -3.40
C GLY A 592 -30.51 13.16 -2.46
N PHE A 593 -30.68 14.29 -1.77
CA PHE A 593 -29.75 14.74 -0.73
C PHE A 593 -29.75 13.79 0.48
N THR A 594 -30.93 13.40 0.97
CA THR A 594 -31.03 12.40 2.06
C THR A 594 -30.38 11.07 1.67
N LEU A 595 -30.65 10.57 0.46
CA LEU A 595 -30.05 9.33 -0.05
C LEU A 595 -28.52 9.43 -0.19
N SER A 596 -28.02 10.62 -0.56
CA SER A 596 -26.57 10.87 -0.62
C SER A 596 -25.90 10.86 0.76
N LEU A 597 -26.57 11.37 1.80
CA LEU A 597 -26.08 11.20 3.17
C LEU A 597 -26.06 9.72 3.58
N TRP A 598 -27.07 8.93 3.20
CA TRP A 598 -27.08 7.49 3.46
C TRP A 598 -25.97 6.75 2.72
N ASP A 599 -25.66 7.11 1.47
CA ASP A 599 -24.50 6.54 0.76
C ASP A 599 -23.19 6.89 1.47
N LEU A 600 -23.00 8.16 1.86
CA LEU A 600 -21.80 8.60 2.59
C LEU A 600 -21.59 7.85 3.90
N VAL A 601 -22.65 7.59 4.69
CA VAL A 601 -22.50 6.84 5.95
C VAL A 601 -22.11 5.39 5.71
N ILE A 602 -22.60 4.76 4.64
CA ILE A 602 -22.30 3.35 4.34
C ILE A 602 -20.90 3.20 3.74
N ASN A 603 -20.59 4.02 2.75
CA ASN A 603 -19.46 3.81 1.84
C ASN A 603 -18.24 4.66 2.20
N ARG A 604 -18.43 5.91 2.62
CA ARG A 604 -17.34 6.90 2.70
C ARG A 604 -16.82 7.13 4.11
N VAL A 605 -17.70 7.43 5.06
CA VAL A 605 -17.34 7.75 6.45
C VAL A 605 -16.56 6.60 7.12
N PRO A 606 -16.95 5.32 6.98
CA PRO A 606 -16.20 4.20 7.55
C PRO A 606 -14.81 4.01 6.91
N MET A 607 -14.63 4.37 5.63
CA MET A 607 -13.31 4.36 5.00
C MET A 607 -12.40 5.44 5.58
N TYR A 608 -12.94 6.63 5.88
CA TYR A 608 -12.21 7.67 6.60
C TYR A 608 -11.82 7.22 8.01
N ALA A 609 -12.72 6.56 8.74
CA ALA A 609 -12.41 5.98 10.05
C ALA A 609 -11.29 4.94 9.96
N MET A 610 -11.36 4.00 9.01
CA MET A 610 -10.29 3.03 8.75
C MET A 610 -8.96 3.73 8.42
N ALA A 611 -8.99 4.80 7.62
CA ALA A 611 -7.79 5.58 7.31
C ALA A 611 -7.24 6.34 8.53
N HIS A 612 -8.13 6.84 9.39
CA HIS A 612 -7.79 7.55 10.62
C HIS A 612 -6.98 6.68 11.59
N THR A 613 -7.27 5.38 11.67
CA THR A 613 -6.51 4.40 12.47
C THR A 613 -5.00 4.43 12.17
N PHE A 614 -4.60 4.80 10.94
CA PHE A 614 -3.20 4.88 10.53
C PHE A 614 -2.66 6.31 10.48
N ARG A 615 -3.52 7.26 10.11
CA ARG A 615 -3.17 8.67 9.97
C ARG A 615 -4.20 9.53 10.67
N HIS A 616 -3.79 10.15 11.76
CA HIS A 616 -4.64 11.07 12.49
C HIS A 616 -5.05 12.26 11.59
N TYR A 617 -6.36 12.44 11.45
CA TYR A 617 -6.99 13.56 10.75
C TYR A 617 -7.67 14.46 11.79
N GLY A 618 -7.20 15.71 11.94
CA GLY A 618 -7.70 16.64 12.96
C GLY A 618 -9.16 17.04 12.77
N PHE A 619 -9.67 16.97 11.53
CA PHE A 619 -11.05 17.29 11.20
C PHE A 619 -12.10 16.22 11.55
N MET A 620 -11.70 14.98 11.91
CA MET A 620 -12.66 13.86 12.00
C MET A 620 -13.72 14.05 13.09
N ASP A 621 -13.36 14.60 14.25
CA ASP A 621 -14.32 14.91 15.32
C ASP A 621 -15.45 15.81 14.82
N ARG A 622 -15.08 16.90 14.14
CA ARG A 622 -16.03 17.87 13.59
C ARG A 622 -16.88 17.23 12.50
N VAL A 623 -16.25 16.54 11.55
CA VAL A 623 -16.93 15.90 10.42
C VAL A 623 -17.97 14.89 10.89
N GLN A 624 -17.62 14.03 11.86
CA GLN A 624 -18.56 13.03 12.41
C GLN A 624 -19.74 13.68 13.14
N ALA A 625 -19.48 14.72 13.94
CA ALA A 625 -20.54 15.44 14.65
C ALA A 625 -21.47 16.21 13.69
N THR A 626 -20.92 16.91 12.70
CA THR A 626 -21.70 17.60 11.66
C THR A 626 -22.52 16.60 10.85
N PHE A 627 -21.92 15.48 10.44
CA PHE A 627 -22.61 14.42 9.69
C PHE A 627 -23.83 13.87 10.45
N ARG A 628 -23.64 13.53 11.73
CA ARG A 628 -24.73 13.05 12.61
C ARG A 628 -25.87 14.05 12.68
N ASN A 629 -25.56 15.32 12.91
CA ASN A 629 -26.57 16.37 13.06
C ASN A 629 -27.31 16.64 11.74
N LEU A 630 -26.65 16.57 10.58
CA LEU A 630 -27.30 16.63 9.27
C LEU A 630 -28.27 15.47 9.05
N LEU A 631 -27.86 14.25 9.40
CA LEU A 631 -28.70 13.07 9.27
C LEU A 631 -29.93 13.13 10.20
N ASP A 632 -29.73 13.51 11.47
CA ASP A 632 -30.82 13.65 12.44
C ASP A 632 -31.82 14.76 12.05
N ASN A 633 -31.34 15.85 11.43
CA ASN A 633 -32.19 16.90 10.87
C ASN A 633 -33.08 16.36 9.74
N GLU A 634 -32.50 15.63 8.77
CA GLU A 634 -33.28 15.01 7.69
C GLU A 634 -34.32 14.01 8.21
N ILE A 635 -33.94 13.17 9.18
CA ILE A 635 -34.85 12.20 9.79
C ILE A 635 -36.01 12.92 10.50
N THR A 636 -35.71 13.94 11.29
CA THR A 636 -36.73 14.72 12.01
C THR A 636 -37.71 15.37 11.03
N ARG A 637 -37.21 15.91 9.91
CA ARG A 637 -38.02 16.50 8.84
C ARG A 637 -38.95 15.47 8.21
N MET A 638 -38.45 14.29 7.84
CA MET A 638 -39.25 13.21 7.24
C MET A 638 -40.37 12.74 8.17
N LEU A 639 -40.08 12.61 9.47
CA LEU A 639 -41.07 12.26 10.48
C LEU A 639 -42.18 13.33 10.61
N GLN A 640 -41.84 14.61 10.43
CA GLN A 640 -42.81 15.72 10.46
C GLN A 640 -43.62 15.83 9.17
N SER A 641 -43.06 15.51 8.00
CA SER A 641 -43.76 15.54 6.71
C SER A 641 -44.64 14.32 6.48
N GLY A 642 -44.46 13.25 7.24
CA GLY A 642 -45.18 11.98 7.05
C GLY A 642 -44.66 11.16 5.87
N ASP A 643 -43.50 11.52 5.32
CA ASP A 643 -42.73 10.68 4.39
C ASP A 643 -42.18 9.49 5.18
N LYS A 644 -42.62 8.28 4.83
CA LYS A 644 -42.24 7.04 5.54
C LYS A 644 -40.88 6.52 5.17
#